data_AF-A0A2J6XVK4-F1
#
_entry.id   AF-A0A2J6XVK4-F1
#
_cell.length_a   1.000
_cell.length_b   1.000
_cell.length_c   1.000
_cell.angle_alpha   90.00
_cell.angle_beta   90.00
_cell.angle_gamma   90.00
#
_symmetry.space_group_name_H-M   'P 1'
#
loop_
_entity.id
_entity.type
_entity.pdbx_description
1 polymer ?
#
loop_
_entity_poly.entity_id
_entity_poly.type
_entity_poly.pdbx_seq_one_letter_code
_entity_poly.pdbx_strand_id
1 'polypeptide(L)'
;MGLNFRKDGDILKKFVFIILISVFLINVIYSQQATYKVSGIIIEGNQKISRDEILKIIGIKVGDTIDDGKLEDLKKRLENTGFFLSVNVIKNSTKDGIELSFQLVETPFLIWISGIRFLGLSKVDVNTLSKSLFLPNIGWTTEKKIWDQRKAFLETGFFEDIDIQEENTESGILLNFIFKEMPIIKRLDYFGLKNVSKEKVEGIINLKVDDFISSSILDEKKKNLEESGLFSKVDYSLTEDKGYAYVSFYFVENPLISEINIYGLNNVKIDEVRNVLGIKGEIVENKIKPEEKLFYSDYLKEVWENKLLNTGYFERVDWDISDNVENVVVNLKFKENPIILAVFIEGNRNLSKENILKMLALRGREFYSDKFLEEKKSLLLNSPYFESVEVKKISSVSGVYVTFKVKENPILLEVNFEGLNLIKPESLKDYITLKIGDFINDEMIKEQIKKLEGSGFFESVNVKKDIMGDGVKLTFEFKENPQVKRISFEGLQSIPSENIKKIMQVKEGMPINYSLLRQDFENIQKYLQNIGFVFTTLKEFKFVDGELTLIFKEYIVEDIKVEIQKTTETSVLGFMAFLRRPTEENVVRREISLKIGAPFNWERVKQDLQNIYNTGVFDDVAIRLEQGSDEDKIKVIYVAKEKLTGSINFGGGYSSSSGLYGFIEYREDNFLGKAQKLSFNFLLSGGAKANYTLKFNDPWFLGSKNNFELDIYDKKSTVSVTTEEGTKSLDEERTGGSFSFYYPLGRSINLGLGFKYEDVWQTYLGATYTHTNIASVMLSVSRDTRDFILSPTQGTRSSLTIEFAGGGSASNFAKYQGEFQWHIPLTNINALTISQMKDRQVLSLKASIGLSEGDIPSTEFFTLGGANSIRGYLDNEFSGDSYVLFNLQYRMPLGSGLYGVAFLDSGGTFNLKSLSSFNDIKLYTGVGLGLRYETILIPIRLDFGYNFGQDPADPNTKWRVHFSFGDVF
;
A
#
# COMPACT_ATOMS: atom_id res chain seq x y z
N MET A 1 22.07 14.88 -52.11
CA MET A 1 22.99 16.05 -52.17
C MET A 1 24.11 15.77 -51.19
N GLY A 2 25.33 15.53 -51.68
CA GLY A 2 26.44 15.03 -50.87
C GLY A 2 27.05 16.10 -49.97
N LEU A 3 27.16 15.81 -48.67
CA LEU A 3 28.00 16.55 -47.73
C LEU A 3 29.01 15.56 -47.12
N ASN A 4 30.28 15.81 -47.43
CA ASN A 4 31.45 15.13 -46.88
C ASN A 4 31.62 15.49 -45.40
N PHE A 5 31.43 14.52 -44.51
CA PHE A 5 32.00 14.58 -43.16
C PHE A 5 33.35 13.87 -43.16
N ARG A 6 34.43 14.64 -43.20
CA ARG A 6 35.78 14.14 -42.89
C ARG A 6 36.43 15.09 -41.89
N LYS A 7 36.94 14.49 -40.81
CA LYS A 7 37.67 15.03 -39.66
C LYS A 7 36.78 15.64 -38.55
N ASP A 8 36.40 14.79 -37.60
CA ASP A 8 36.69 14.96 -36.17
C ASP A 8 36.17 13.74 -35.39
N GLY A 9 36.85 12.61 -35.59
CA GLY A 9 36.51 11.32 -34.96
C GLY A 9 36.81 11.24 -33.46
N ASP A 10 37.44 12.27 -32.87
CA ASP A 10 37.79 12.29 -31.45
C ASP A 10 36.70 12.91 -30.56
N ILE A 11 35.91 13.84 -31.08
CA ILE A 11 34.82 14.47 -30.32
C ILE A 11 33.64 13.51 -30.24
N LEU A 12 33.29 12.82 -31.33
CA LEU A 12 32.23 11.80 -31.32
C LEU A 12 32.60 10.63 -30.41
N LYS A 13 33.88 10.24 -30.36
CA LYS A 13 34.37 9.21 -29.43
C LYS A 13 34.36 9.69 -27.98
N LYS A 14 34.73 10.94 -27.67
CA LYS A 14 34.60 11.51 -26.33
C LYS A 14 33.13 11.67 -25.91
N PHE A 15 32.25 12.02 -26.83
CA PHE A 15 30.81 12.16 -26.58
C PHE A 15 30.14 10.80 -26.38
N VAL A 16 30.48 9.80 -27.19
CA VAL A 16 30.03 8.40 -27.01
C VAL A 16 30.67 7.77 -25.78
N PHE A 17 31.90 8.11 -25.42
CA PHE A 17 32.56 7.66 -24.19
C PHE A 17 31.97 8.32 -22.94
N ILE A 18 31.57 9.60 -23.01
CA ILE A 18 30.82 10.28 -21.93
C ILE A 18 29.41 9.71 -21.84
N ILE A 19 28.71 9.45 -22.95
CA ILE A 19 27.40 8.77 -22.94
C ILE A 19 27.54 7.35 -22.41
N LEU A 20 28.58 6.60 -22.77
CA LEU A 20 28.83 5.26 -22.25
C LEU A 20 29.21 5.31 -20.77
N ILE A 21 29.99 6.28 -20.29
CA ILE A 21 30.25 6.50 -18.86
C ILE A 21 28.97 6.94 -18.14
N SER A 22 28.12 7.75 -18.77
CA SER A 22 26.84 8.19 -18.20
C SER A 22 25.85 7.03 -18.12
N VAL A 23 25.76 6.20 -19.16
CA VAL A 23 24.94 4.98 -19.23
C VAL A 23 25.52 3.89 -18.32
N PHE A 24 26.84 3.80 -18.16
CA PHE A 24 27.50 2.89 -17.22
C PHE A 24 27.33 3.38 -15.77
N LEU A 25 27.36 4.69 -15.50
CA LEU A 25 27.01 5.27 -14.20
C LEU A 25 25.52 5.09 -13.88
N ILE A 26 24.63 5.24 -14.88
CA ILE A 26 23.18 4.99 -14.73
C ILE A 26 22.91 3.49 -14.49
N ASN A 27 23.66 2.58 -15.11
CA ASN A 27 23.55 1.14 -14.85
C ASN A 27 24.23 0.69 -13.54
N VAL A 28 25.28 1.39 -13.08
CA VAL A 28 25.90 1.17 -11.76
C VAL A 28 24.99 1.68 -10.63
N ILE A 29 24.16 2.69 -10.88
CA ILE A 29 23.13 3.16 -9.93
C ILE A 29 21.93 2.20 -9.85
N TYR A 30 21.77 1.28 -10.80
CA TYR A 30 20.68 0.30 -10.82
C TYR A 30 21.16 -1.15 -10.65
N SER A 31 22.07 -1.44 -9.70
CA SER A 31 22.33 -2.85 -9.34
C SER A 31 23.06 -3.16 -8.02
N GLN A 32 23.20 -2.25 -7.04
CA GLN A 32 23.59 -2.65 -5.67
C GLN A 32 22.90 -1.72 -4.65
N GLN A 33 22.14 -2.28 -3.71
CA GLN A 33 21.59 -1.52 -2.58
C GLN A 33 22.76 -0.96 -1.76
N ALA A 34 22.94 0.36 -1.75
CA ALA A 34 24.00 1.01 -0.98
C ALA A 34 23.75 0.79 0.53
N THR A 35 24.78 0.30 1.23
CA THR A 35 24.76 0.11 2.68
C THR A 35 25.44 1.28 3.38
N TYR A 36 24.84 1.78 4.45
CA TYR A 36 25.28 2.94 5.22
C TYR A 36 25.54 2.56 6.68
N LYS A 37 26.58 3.13 7.29
CA LYS A 37 26.83 3.01 8.74
C LYS A 37 26.04 4.09 9.49
N VAL A 38 25.26 3.72 10.49
CA VAL A 38 24.48 4.66 11.31
C VAL A 38 25.41 5.37 12.29
N SER A 39 25.62 6.68 12.14
CA SER A 39 26.44 7.52 13.02
C SER A 39 25.64 8.19 14.15
N GLY A 40 24.32 8.34 13.98
CA GLY A 40 23.44 8.97 14.97
C GLY A 40 21.96 8.59 14.76
N ILE A 41 21.16 8.67 15.82
CA ILE A 41 19.70 8.50 15.77
C ILE A 41 19.06 9.67 16.52
N ILE A 42 18.21 10.43 15.84
CA ILE A 42 17.41 11.52 16.39
C ILE A 42 15.94 11.09 16.36
N ILE A 43 15.19 11.42 17.41
CA ILE A 43 13.76 11.12 17.52
C ILE A 43 13.08 12.44 17.90
N GLU A 44 12.11 12.85 17.07
CA GLU A 44 11.41 14.12 17.17
C GLU A 44 9.89 13.90 17.05
N GLY A 45 9.12 14.75 17.74
CA GLY A 45 7.66 14.76 17.68
C GLY A 45 6.95 13.71 18.56
N ASN A 46 7.73 12.94 19.33
CA ASN A 46 7.18 12.12 20.40
C ASN A 46 6.75 12.99 21.60
N GLN A 47 5.62 12.64 22.23
CA GLN A 47 5.00 13.38 23.33
C GLN A 47 4.68 12.44 24.49
N LYS A 48 3.90 11.40 24.22
CA LYS A 48 3.49 10.35 25.15
C LYS A 48 4.40 9.12 25.06
N ILE A 49 4.83 8.72 23.87
CA ILE A 49 5.76 7.60 23.68
C ILE A 49 7.17 8.06 24.01
N SER A 50 7.87 7.30 24.84
CA SER A 50 9.26 7.64 25.20
C SER A 50 10.23 7.34 24.05
N ARG A 51 11.34 8.08 24.02
CA ARG A 51 12.44 7.84 23.08
C ARG A 51 12.94 6.39 23.11
N ASP A 52 13.07 5.81 24.30
CA ASP A 52 13.57 4.44 24.48
C ASP A 52 12.60 3.38 23.93
N GLU A 53 11.29 3.59 24.05
CA GLU A 53 10.29 2.72 23.43
C GLU A 53 10.38 2.76 21.91
N ILE A 54 10.55 3.95 21.32
CA ILE A 54 10.74 4.12 19.88
C ILE A 54 12.02 3.41 19.41
N LEU A 55 13.13 3.56 20.14
CA LEU A 55 14.39 2.87 19.85
C LEU A 55 14.24 1.33 19.90
N LYS A 56 13.44 0.80 20.84
CA LYS A 56 13.11 -0.64 20.87
C LYS A 56 12.28 -1.06 19.66
N ILE A 57 11.31 -0.25 19.24
CA ILE A 57 10.45 -0.53 18.09
C ILE A 57 11.25 -0.55 16.79
N ILE A 58 12.19 0.39 16.57
CA ILE A 58 13.05 0.38 15.37
C ILE A 58 14.11 -0.73 15.47
N GLY A 59 14.66 -1.00 16.66
CA GLY A 59 15.62 -2.09 16.86
C GLY A 59 16.94 -1.89 16.11
N ILE A 60 17.41 -0.64 15.98
CA ILE A 60 18.73 -0.29 15.46
C ILE A 60 19.48 0.57 16.47
N LYS A 61 20.81 0.53 16.42
CA LYS A 61 21.71 1.29 17.28
C LYS A 61 22.73 2.06 16.45
N VAL A 62 23.29 3.10 17.05
CA VAL A 62 24.44 3.80 16.48
C VAL A 62 25.59 2.79 16.29
N GLY A 63 26.16 2.76 15.09
CA GLY A 63 27.19 1.83 14.64
C GLY A 63 26.69 0.73 13.70
N ASP A 64 25.38 0.49 13.62
CA ASP A 64 24.79 -0.53 12.74
C ASP A 64 24.94 -0.17 11.26
N THR A 65 25.02 -1.18 10.40
CA THR A 65 24.94 -1.00 8.95
C THR A 65 23.51 -1.27 8.46
N ILE A 66 22.96 -0.36 7.66
CA ILE A 66 21.61 -0.44 7.10
C ILE A 66 21.60 -0.10 5.61
N ASP A 67 20.63 -0.60 4.85
CA ASP A 67 20.36 -0.18 3.48
C ASP A 67 18.99 0.51 3.38
N ASP A 68 18.61 0.94 2.18
CA ASP A 68 17.33 1.61 1.93
C ASP A 68 16.11 0.71 2.18
N GLY A 69 16.25 -0.61 1.96
CA GLY A 69 15.17 -1.57 2.23
C GLY A 69 14.93 -1.74 3.74
N LYS A 70 16.01 -1.87 4.51
CA LYS A 70 15.95 -1.93 5.97
C LYS A 70 15.38 -0.65 6.55
N LEU A 71 15.71 0.52 5.99
CA LEU A 71 15.12 1.79 6.44
C LEU A 71 13.60 1.84 6.23
N GLU A 72 13.13 1.34 5.08
CA GLU A 72 11.69 1.23 4.81
C GLU A 72 11.02 0.23 5.77
N ASP A 73 11.68 -0.86 6.12
CA ASP A 73 11.18 -1.80 7.14
C ASP A 73 11.09 -1.16 8.54
N LEU A 74 12.07 -0.33 8.92
CA LEU A 74 12.03 0.42 10.19
C LEU A 74 10.86 1.40 10.24
N LYS A 75 10.63 2.11 9.13
CA LYS A 75 9.49 3.00 8.97
C LYS A 75 8.18 2.23 9.09
N LYS A 76 8.02 1.13 8.35
CA LYS A 76 6.85 0.25 8.43
C LYS A 76 6.63 -0.30 9.83
N ARG A 77 7.69 -0.66 10.57
CA ARG A 77 7.58 -1.13 11.96
C ARG A 77 6.96 -0.06 12.86
N LEU A 78 7.38 1.19 12.74
CA LEU A 78 6.80 2.32 13.47
C LEU A 78 5.35 2.58 13.04
N GLU A 79 5.05 2.55 11.74
CA GLU A 79 3.68 2.74 11.23
C GLU A 79 2.73 1.63 11.70
N ASN A 80 3.18 0.37 11.67
CA ASN A 80 2.42 -0.80 12.13
C ASN A 80 2.17 -0.81 13.64
N THR A 81 2.86 0.03 14.42
CA THR A 81 2.51 0.17 15.84
C THR A 81 1.13 0.78 16.04
N GLY A 82 0.67 1.59 15.08
CA GLY A 82 -0.51 2.44 15.24
C GLY A 82 -0.28 3.61 16.19
N PHE A 83 0.93 3.81 16.71
CA PHE A 83 1.23 4.90 17.63
C PHE A 83 1.44 6.22 16.93
N PHE A 84 1.77 6.19 15.64
CA PHE A 84 2.15 7.38 14.88
C PHE A 84 1.27 7.52 13.64
N LEU A 85 0.68 8.70 13.45
CA LEU A 85 -0.07 9.10 12.24
C LEU A 85 0.83 9.23 11.01
N SER A 86 2.08 9.61 11.25
CA SER A 86 3.08 9.77 10.21
C SER A 86 4.44 9.50 10.81
N VAL A 87 5.22 8.74 10.05
CA VAL A 87 6.60 8.39 10.35
C VAL A 87 7.41 8.83 9.15
N ASN A 88 8.25 9.84 9.34
CA ASN A 88 9.23 10.26 8.35
C ASN A 88 10.63 9.91 8.86
N VAL A 89 11.47 9.38 7.98
CA VAL A 89 12.84 8.98 8.32
C VAL A 89 13.78 9.71 7.36
N ILE A 90 14.51 10.69 7.89
CA ILE A 90 15.49 11.47 7.12
C ILE A 90 16.87 10.87 7.33
N LYS A 91 17.64 10.79 6.25
CA LYS A 91 19.04 10.38 6.26
C LYS A 91 19.90 11.62 6.05
N ASN A 92 20.67 11.98 7.06
CA ASN A 92 21.65 13.06 6.97
C ASN A 92 23.04 12.45 6.80
N SER A 93 23.72 12.78 5.69
CA SER A 93 25.09 12.34 5.47
C SER A 93 26.05 13.06 6.42
N THR A 94 26.85 12.31 7.16
CA THR A 94 27.87 12.80 8.09
C THR A 94 29.25 12.26 7.68
N LYS A 95 30.33 12.81 8.26
CA LYS A 95 31.69 12.30 8.01
C LYS A 95 31.89 10.84 8.45
N ASP A 96 31.10 10.38 9.42
CA ASP A 96 31.24 9.05 10.06
C ASP A 96 30.18 8.02 9.60
N GLY A 97 29.30 8.40 8.66
CA GLY A 97 28.19 7.58 8.20
C GLY A 97 26.91 8.39 7.94
N ILE A 98 25.75 7.82 8.21
CA ILE A 98 24.45 8.50 8.14
C ILE A 98 23.85 8.69 9.53
N GLU A 99 23.32 9.88 9.79
CA GLU A 99 22.46 10.13 10.95
C GLU A 99 21.00 9.97 10.53
N LEU A 100 20.25 9.17 11.28
CA LEU A 100 18.85 8.92 11.04
C LEU A 100 17.99 9.80 11.95
N SER A 101 17.18 10.69 11.37
CA SER A 101 16.18 11.44 12.13
C SER A 101 14.80 10.84 11.90
N PHE A 102 14.20 10.31 12.97
CA PHE A 102 12.84 9.82 13.02
C PHE A 102 11.91 10.94 13.48
N GLN A 103 11.08 11.41 12.56
CA GLN A 103 10.10 12.47 12.80
C GLN A 103 8.71 11.87 12.83
N LEU A 104 8.08 11.96 14.00
CA LEU A 104 6.90 11.22 14.35
C LEU A 104 5.77 12.19 14.72
N VAL A 105 4.54 11.88 14.32
CA VAL A 105 3.35 12.49 14.95
C VAL A 105 2.59 11.39 15.63
N GLU A 106 2.53 11.46 16.95
CA GLU A 106 1.76 10.51 17.73
C GLU A 106 0.27 10.60 17.41
N THR A 107 -0.37 9.44 17.43
CA THR A 107 -1.82 9.36 17.41
C THR A 107 -2.37 9.99 18.70
N PRO A 108 -3.39 10.85 18.61
CA PRO A 108 -3.95 11.50 19.80
C PRO A 108 -4.61 10.50 20.76
N PHE A 109 -5.06 9.35 20.25
CA PHE A 109 -5.85 8.32 20.96
C PHE A 109 -5.00 7.13 21.45
N LEU A 110 -3.75 7.40 21.84
CA LEU A 110 -2.94 6.42 22.54
C LEU A 110 -3.58 6.10 23.89
N ILE A 111 -3.91 4.83 24.11
CA ILE A 111 -4.41 4.30 25.36
C ILE A 111 -3.22 3.76 26.15
N TRP A 112 -2.98 4.29 27.34
CA TRP A 112 -2.02 3.66 28.26
C TRP A 112 -2.73 2.56 29.01
N ILE A 113 -2.39 1.31 28.69
CA ILE A 113 -2.88 0.17 29.46
C ILE A 113 -1.99 -0.02 30.68
N SER A 114 -2.59 0.09 31.86
CA SER A 114 -1.93 -0.15 33.15
C SER A 114 -1.86 -1.65 33.50
N GLY A 115 -2.60 -2.47 32.76
CA GLY A 115 -2.61 -3.91 32.87
C GLY A 115 -3.63 -4.53 31.94
N ILE A 116 -3.50 -5.85 31.75
CA ILE A 116 -4.55 -6.67 31.16
C ILE A 116 -4.96 -7.70 32.20
N ARG A 117 -6.26 -7.75 32.50
CA ARG A 117 -6.87 -8.73 33.38
C ARG A 117 -7.68 -9.70 32.53
N PHE A 118 -7.41 -10.98 32.70
CA PHE A 118 -8.25 -12.03 32.16
C PHE A 118 -9.20 -12.50 33.26
N LEU A 119 -10.50 -12.39 32.98
CA LEU A 119 -11.61 -12.73 33.87
C LEU A 119 -12.41 -13.87 33.25
N GLY A 120 -13.10 -14.65 34.08
CA GLY A 120 -13.85 -15.82 33.60
C GLY A 120 -12.95 -16.99 33.19
N LEU A 121 -11.63 -16.86 33.37
CA LEU A 121 -10.70 -17.97 33.24
C LEU A 121 -10.66 -18.81 34.52
N SER A 122 -10.90 -20.10 34.38
CA SER A 122 -10.82 -21.11 35.42
C SER A 122 -9.99 -22.33 34.99
N LYS A 123 -9.79 -22.49 33.68
CA LYS A 123 -9.33 -23.71 33.03
C LYS A 123 -8.20 -23.47 32.04
N VAL A 124 -8.28 -22.42 31.22
CA VAL A 124 -7.19 -21.97 30.34
C VAL A 124 -6.21 -21.19 31.19
N ASP A 125 -4.97 -21.67 31.23
CA ASP A 125 -3.90 -20.93 31.90
C ASP A 125 -3.63 -19.60 31.18
N VAL A 126 -3.52 -18.55 31.98
CA VAL A 126 -3.23 -17.19 31.50
C VAL A 126 -2.00 -17.16 30.60
N ASN A 127 -0.94 -17.94 30.89
CA ASN A 127 0.28 -17.96 30.09
C ASN A 127 0.06 -18.53 28.68
N THR A 128 -0.95 -19.37 28.48
CA THR A 128 -1.32 -19.88 27.16
C THR A 128 -1.85 -18.74 26.28
N LEU A 129 -2.69 -17.88 26.85
CA LEU A 129 -3.24 -16.71 26.15
C LEU A 129 -2.19 -15.62 25.97
N SER A 130 -1.32 -15.44 26.96
CA SER A 130 -0.21 -14.50 26.90
C SER A 130 0.71 -14.74 25.70
N LYS A 131 0.80 -15.97 25.15
CA LYS A 131 1.59 -16.26 23.93
C LYS A 131 0.96 -15.71 22.66
N SER A 132 -0.36 -15.58 22.62
CA SER A 132 -1.13 -14.98 21.52
C SER A 132 -1.46 -13.50 21.74
N LEU A 133 -1.04 -12.94 22.88
CA LEU A 133 -1.21 -11.55 23.23
C LEU A 133 -0.17 -10.71 22.48
N PHE A 134 -0.63 -9.87 21.56
CA PHE A 134 0.18 -8.84 20.89
C PHE A 134 -0.07 -7.43 21.44
N LEU A 135 -1.02 -7.28 22.36
CA LEU A 135 -1.12 -6.09 23.19
C LEU A 135 0.03 -6.05 24.20
N PRO A 136 0.56 -4.86 24.53
CA PRO A 136 1.46 -4.75 25.68
C PRO A 136 0.77 -5.21 26.96
N ASN A 137 1.50 -5.71 27.95
CA ASN A 137 0.90 -5.94 29.29
C ASN A 137 0.76 -4.62 30.05
N ILE A 138 1.77 -3.77 29.93
CA ILE A 138 1.76 -2.37 30.35
C ILE A 138 2.39 -1.58 29.19
N GLY A 139 1.75 -0.51 28.75
CA GLY A 139 2.29 0.32 27.68
C GLY A 139 1.21 1.00 26.85
N TRP A 140 1.63 1.61 25.75
CA TRP A 140 0.71 2.28 24.84
C TRP A 140 0.06 1.30 23.86
N THR A 141 -1.23 1.51 23.58
CA THR A 141 -1.99 0.80 22.55
C THR A 141 -2.99 1.72 21.87
N THR A 142 -3.81 1.18 20.98
CA THR A 142 -4.94 1.87 20.35
C THR A 142 -6.19 1.01 20.44
N GLU A 143 -7.38 1.63 20.43
CA GLU A 143 -8.68 0.95 20.44
C GLU A 143 -8.75 -0.14 19.35
N LYS A 144 -8.23 0.16 18.16
CA LYS A 144 -8.12 -0.79 17.05
C LYS A 144 -7.38 -2.08 17.44
N LYS A 145 -6.21 -1.96 18.07
CA LYS A 145 -5.41 -3.13 18.47
C LYS A 145 -6.10 -3.98 19.53
N ILE A 146 -6.91 -3.38 20.40
CA ILE A 146 -7.65 -4.11 21.44
C ILE A 146 -8.69 -5.03 20.78
N TRP A 147 -9.41 -4.52 19.78
CA TRP A 147 -10.38 -5.32 19.02
C TRP A 147 -9.74 -6.41 18.18
N ASP A 148 -8.61 -6.11 17.53
CA ASP A 148 -7.83 -7.12 16.80
C ASP A 148 -7.43 -8.28 17.75
N GLN A 149 -7.09 -7.97 19.01
CA GLN A 149 -6.68 -8.97 19.99
C GLN A 149 -7.82 -9.89 20.41
N ARG A 150 -9.01 -9.33 20.66
CA ARG A 150 -10.21 -10.13 20.99
C ARG A 150 -10.48 -11.17 19.91
N LYS A 151 -10.40 -10.75 18.64
CA LYS A 151 -10.62 -11.63 17.50
C LYS A 151 -9.62 -12.78 17.49
N ALA A 152 -8.34 -12.51 17.73
CA ALA A 152 -7.31 -13.54 17.77
C ALA A 152 -7.56 -14.59 18.88
N PHE A 153 -8.10 -14.20 20.03
CA PHE A 153 -8.44 -15.15 21.09
C PHE A 153 -9.59 -16.09 20.73
N LEU A 154 -10.63 -15.60 20.03
CA LEU A 154 -11.75 -16.45 19.59
C LEU A 154 -11.30 -17.53 18.60
N GLU A 155 -10.33 -17.23 17.74
CA GLU A 155 -9.81 -18.16 16.74
C GLU A 155 -9.01 -19.34 17.35
N THR A 156 -8.77 -19.37 18.66
CA THR A 156 -8.05 -20.46 19.37
C THR A 156 -8.91 -21.70 19.66
N GLY A 157 -10.24 -21.57 19.70
CA GLY A 157 -11.16 -22.67 20.03
C GLY A 157 -11.27 -23.02 21.52
N PHE A 158 -10.63 -22.28 22.43
CA PHE A 158 -10.75 -22.49 23.88
C PHE A 158 -12.02 -21.88 24.50
N PHE A 159 -12.63 -20.94 23.79
CA PHE A 159 -13.69 -20.07 24.30
C PHE A 159 -14.94 -20.14 23.45
N GLU A 160 -16.08 -20.05 24.13
CA GLU A 160 -17.39 -19.89 23.51
C GLU A 160 -17.66 -18.41 23.17
N ASP A 161 -17.25 -17.47 24.03
CA ASP A 161 -17.36 -16.02 23.83
C ASP A 161 -16.32 -15.25 24.67
N ILE A 162 -16.07 -13.98 24.31
CA ILE A 162 -15.15 -13.06 24.99
C ILE A 162 -15.74 -11.64 24.98
N ASP A 163 -15.95 -11.05 26.16
CA ASP A 163 -16.33 -9.64 26.34
C ASP A 163 -15.10 -8.78 26.74
N ILE A 164 -15.11 -7.48 26.44
CA ILE A 164 -14.04 -6.55 26.85
C ILE A 164 -14.67 -5.40 27.65
N GLN A 165 -14.19 -5.21 28.88
CA GLN A 165 -14.56 -4.08 29.74
C GLN A 165 -13.35 -3.25 30.11
N GLU A 166 -13.48 -1.92 30.07
CA GLU A 166 -12.41 -0.98 30.42
C GLU A 166 -12.64 -0.41 31.82
N GLU A 167 -11.64 -0.54 32.70
CA GLU A 167 -11.68 0.00 34.07
C GLU A 167 -10.63 1.12 34.21
N ASN A 168 -11.08 2.33 34.53
CA ASN A 168 -10.18 3.47 34.75
C ASN A 168 -9.44 3.33 36.09
N THR A 169 -8.11 3.36 36.06
CA THR A 169 -7.23 3.31 37.24
C THR A 169 -6.37 4.56 37.35
N GLU A 170 -5.76 4.82 38.52
CA GLU A 170 -4.86 5.96 38.72
C GLU A 170 -3.63 5.93 37.78
N SER A 171 -3.26 4.75 37.28
CA SER A 171 -2.07 4.53 36.45
C SER A 171 -2.38 4.26 34.97
N GLY A 172 -3.65 4.31 34.54
CA GLY A 172 -4.08 4.03 33.15
C GLY A 172 -5.39 3.27 33.05
N ILE A 173 -5.63 2.64 31.89
CA ILE A 173 -6.78 1.76 31.67
C ILE A 173 -6.40 0.32 31.96
N LEU A 174 -7.19 -0.36 32.77
CA LEU A 174 -7.11 -1.80 32.95
C LEU A 174 -8.11 -2.48 32.01
N LEU A 175 -7.60 -3.27 31.07
CA LEU A 175 -8.45 -4.02 30.13
C LEU A 175 -8.87 -5.36 30.76
N ASN A 176 -10.17 -5.54 30.96
CA ASN A 176 -10.76 -6.77 31.45
C ASN A 176 -11.32 -7.59 30.28
N PHE A 177 -10.59 -8.62 29.83
CA PHE A 177 -11.16 -9.61 28.92
C PHE A 177 -11.93 -10.66 29.73
N ILE A 178 -13.22 -10.79 29.49
CA ILE A 178 -14.10 -11.71 30.21
C ILE A 178 -14.40 -12.89 29.30
N PHE A 179 -13.79 -14.03 29.60
CA PHE A 179 -13.84 -15.24 28.80
C PHE A 179 -14.95 -16.19 29.28
N LYS A 180 -15.57 -16.90 28.34
CA LYS A 180 -16.42 -18.06 28.62
C LYS A 180 -15.75 -19.33 28.10
N GLU A 181 -15.21 -20.15 29.01
CA GLU A 181 -14.38 -21.32 28.68
C GLU A 181 -15.19 -22.60 28.41
N MET A 182 -14.69 -23.40 27.47
CA MET A 182 -15.12 -24.78 27.24
C MET A 182 -14.85 -25.69 28.48
N PRO A 183 -15.58 -26.81 28.69
CA PRO A 183 -15.33 -27.73 29.80
C PRO A 183 -14.04 -28.56 29.64
N ILE A 184 -13.35 -28.86 30.75
CA ILE A 184 -12.09 -29.64 30.78
C ILE A 184 -12.30 -31.01 31.41
N ILE A 185 -11.68 -32.05 30.84
CA ILE A 185 -11.69 -33.40 31.41
C ILE A 185 -10.90 -33.44 32.73
N LYS A 186 -11.58 -33.68 33.85
CA LYS A 186 -10.95 -33.73 35.19
C LYS A 186 -10.63 -35.15 35.66
N ARG A 187 -11.44 -36.11 35.23
CA ARG A 187 -11.24 -37.51 35.55
C ARG A 187 -11.53 -38.33 34.31
N LEU A 188 -10.59 -39.20 34.01
CA LEU A 188 -10.66 -40.14 32.91
C LEU A 188 -10.40 -41.52 33.50
N ASP A 189 -11.47 -42.26 33.76
CA ASP A 189 -11.36 -43.60 34.35
C ASP A 189 -11.46 -44.67 33.28
N TYR A 190 -10.72 -45.76 33.50
CA TYR A 190 -10.77 -46.94 32.67
C TYR A 190 -10.99 -48.16 33.57
N PHE A 191 -12.10 -48.87 33.38
CA PHE A 191 -12.43 -50.04 34.18
C PHE A 191 -12.45 -51.31 33.33
N GLY A 192 -11.88 -52.41 33.84
CA GLY A 192 -11.99 -53.74 33.21
C GLY A 192 -10.76 -54.25 32.44
N LEU A 193 -9.58 -53.62 32.59
CA LEU A 193 -8.30 -54.06 32.01
C LEU A 193 -7.61 -55.15 32.88
N LYS A 194 -7.01 -56.17 32.27
CA LYS A 194 -6.27 -57.31 32.87
C LYS A 194 -4.88 -57.51 32.26
N ASN A 195 -4.79 -57.62 30.94
CA ASN A 195 -3.58 -57.92 30.15
C ASN A 195 -3.24 -56.79 29.15
N VAL A 196 -4.20 -55.94 28.77
CA VAL A 196 -4.00 -54.75 27.95
C VAL A 196 -3.60 -53.60 28.86
N SER A 197 -2.47 -52.99 28.54
CA SER A 197 -1.97 -51.90 29.35
C SER A 197 -2.81 -50.63 29.13
N LYS A 198 -2.95 -49.83 30.18
CA LYS A 198 -3.68 -48.56 30.15
C LYS A 198 -3.15 -47.61 29.07
N GLU A 199 -1.83 -47.58 28.87
CA GLU A 199 -1.16 -46.72 27.90
C GLU A 199 -1.59 -47.01 26.46
N LYS A 200 -1.95 -48.26 26.17
CA LYS A 200 -2.43 -48.68 24.85
C LYS A 200 -3.80 -48.08 24.53
N VAL A 201 -4.68 -48.00 25.53
CA VAL A 201 -6.01 -47.37 25.42
C VAL A 201 -5.87 -45.87 25.21
N GLU A 202 -5.04 -45.22 26.03
CA GLU A 202 -4.77 -43.78 25.94
C GLU A 202 -4.22 -43.36 24.57
N GLY A 203 -3.38 -44.20 23.97
CA GLY A 203 -2.85 -43.95 22.62
C GLY A 203 -3.90 -43.99 21.50
N ILE A 204 -5.02 -44.70 21.68
CA ILE A 204 -6.07 -44.83 20.67
C ILE A 204 -7.05 -43.66 20.72
N ILE A 205 -7.48 -43.26 21.93
CA ILE A 205 -8.42 -42.15 22.08
C ILE A 205 -7.73 -40.79 21.93
N ASN A 206 -6.42 -40.72 22.25
CA ASN A 206 -5.65 -39.48 22.30
C ASN A 206 -6.38 -38.35 23.06
N LEU A 207 -7.07 -38.74 24.14
CA LEU A 207 -7.66 -37.85 25.13
C LEU A 207 -6.83 -37.97 26.39
N LYS A 208 -6.60 -36.84 27.02
CA LYS A 208 -5.89 -36.76 28.27
C LYS A 208 -6.75 -36.00 29.26
N VAL A 209 -6.51 -36.29 30.53
CA VAL A 209 -6.92 -35.38 31.59
C VAL A 209 -6.34 -34.01 31.24
N ASP A 210 -7.13 -32.98 31.44
CA ASP A 210 -6.87 -31.58 31.11
C ASP A 210 -7.15 -31.11 29.65
N ASP A 211 -7.65 -31.99 28.77
CA ASP A 211 -8.14 -31.56 27.44
C ASP A 211 -9.51 -30.86 27.51
N PHE A 212 -9.76 -29.92 26.57
CA PHE A 212 -11.08 -29.32 26.35
C PHE A 212 -12.01 -30.29 25.61
N ILE A 213 -13.24 -30.42 26.09
CA ILE A 213 -14.16 -31.44 25.60
C ILE A 213 -15.55 -30.88 25.31
N SER A 214 -16.27 -31.60 24.46
CA SER A 214 -17.70 -31.46 24.21
C SER A 214 -18.23 -32.85 23.85
N SER A 215 -19.55 -33.06 23.92
CA SER A 215 -20.17 -34.35 23.58
C SER A 215 -19.77 -34.86 22.20
N SER A 216 -19.65 -33.97 21.21
CA SER A 216 -19.24 -34.31 19.85
C SER A 216 -17.85 -34.93 19.75
N ILE A 217 -16.93 -34.59 20.67
CA ILE A 217 -15.56 -35.14 20.66
C ILE A 217 -15.53 -36.56 21.25
N LEU A 218 -16.35 -36.88 22.26
CA LEU A 218 -16.33 -38.20 22.92
C LEU A 218 -16.93 -39.31 22.05
N ASP A 219 -17.95 -38.98 21.27
CA ASP A 219 -18.57 -39.93 20.33
C ASP A 219 -17.57 -40.39 19.26
N GLU A 220 -16.70 -39.49 18.80
CA GLU A 220 -15.60 -39.82 17.90
C GLU A 220 -14.63 -40.83 18.53
N LYS A 221 -14.30 -40.69 19.82
CA LYS A 221 -13.27 -41.52 20.47
C LYS A 221 -13.75 -42.91 20.86
N LYS A 222 -15.01 -43.06 21.25
CA LYS A 222 -15.62 -44.38 21.54
C LYS A 222 -15.45 -45.33 20.35
N LYS A 223 -15.78 -44.83 19.16
CA LYS A 223 -15.70 -45.58 17.90
C LYS A 223 -14.29 -46.12 17.64
N ASN A 224 -13.27 -45.29 17.85
CA ASN A 224 -11.87 -45.68 17.62
C ASN A 224 -11.42 -46.85 18.52
N LEU A 225 -11.93 -46.96 19.76
CA LEU A 225 -11.56 -48.03 20.69
C LEU A 225 -12.21 -49.37 20.35
N GLU A 226 -13.48 -49.35 19.94
CA GLU A 226 -14.21 -50.55 19.52
C GLU A 226 -13.54 -51.18 18.29
N GLU A 227 -13.01 -50.36 17.38
CA GLU A 227 -12.32 -50.80 16.17
C GLU A 227 -10.89 -51.34 16.44
N SER A 228 -10.37 -51.29 17.68
CA SER A 228 -8.99 -51.70 18.00
C SER A 228 -8.76 -53.21 18.12
N GLY A 229 -9.81 -54.01 18.30
CA GLY A 229 -9.75 -55.47 18.44
C GLY A 229 -9.17 -56.00 19.76
N LEU A 230 -8.81 -55.11 20.70
CA LEU A 230 -8.28 -55.44 22.03
C LEU A 230 -9.38 -55.77 23.04
N PHE A 231 -10.56 -55.20 22.84
CA PHE A 231 -11.70 -55.30 23.74
C PHE A 231 -12.92 -55.89 23.02
N SER A 232 -13.74 -56.65 23.73
CA SER A 232 -15.03 -57.16 23.25
C SER A 232 -16.19 -56.21 23.52
N LYS A 233 -16.03 -55.17 24.36
CA LYS A 233 -17.04 -54.11 24.63
C LYS A 233 -16.42 -52.81 25.15
N VAL A 234 -16.94 -51.64 24.73
CA VAL A 234 -16.56 -50.29 25.21
C VAL A 234 -17.79 -49.38 25.41
N ASP A 235 -17.89 -48.67 26.54
CA ASP A 235 -18.93 -47.64 26.80
C ASP A 235 -18.35 -46.42 27.54
N TYR A 236 -19.04 -45.27 27.51
CA TYR A 236 -18.65 -44.07 28.27
C TYR A 236 -19.83 -43.34 28.94
N SER A 237 -19.51 -42.52 29.95
CA SER A 237 -20.43 -41.54 30.54
C SER A 237 -19.74 -40.17 30.66
N LEU A 238 -20.49 -39.09 30.45
CA LEU A 238 -20.04 -37.70 30.61
C LEU A 238 -20.95 -37.01 31.63
N THR A 239 -20.38 -36.52 32.72
CA THR A 239 -21.06 -35.64 33.67
C THR A 239 -20.29 -34.34 33.78
N GLU A 240 -20.98 -33.22 33.63
CA GLU A 240 -20.40 -31.88 33.78
C GLU A 240 -20.77 -31.31 35.15
N ASP A 241 -19.77 -30.94 35.95
CA ASP A 241 -19.97 -30.20 37.19
C ASP A 241 -18.95 -29.06 37.28
N LYS A 242 -19.43 -27.84 37.51
CA LYS A 242 -18.61 -26.63 37.67
C LYS A 242 -17.54 -26.45 36.58
N GLY A 243 -17.90 -26.75 35.33
CA GLY A 243 -17.02 -26.59 34.17
C GLY A 243 -15.99 -27.71 33.99
N TYR A 244 -16.00 -28.75 34.83
CA TYR A 244 -15.21 -29.96 34.67
C TYR A 244 -16.06 -31.11 34.14
N ALA A 245 -15.48 -31.87 33.23
CA ALA A 245 -16.04 -33.08 32.68
C ALA A 245 -15.45 -34.32 33.39
N TYR A 246 -16.31 -35.20 33.88
CA TYR A 246 -15.95 -36.50 34.42
C TYR A 246 -16.33 -37.56 33.40
N VAL A 247 -15.31 -38.23 32.87
CA VAL A 247 -15.44 -39.21 31.80
C VAL A 247 -15.00 -40.56 32.32
N SER A 248 -15.87 -41.57 32.26
CA SER A 248 -15.52 -42.94 32.64
C SER A 248 -15.77 -43.89 31.48
N PHE A 249 -14.73 -44.61 31.06
CA PHE A 249 -14.76 -45.67 30.07
C PHE A 249 -14.76 -47.06 30.72
N TYR A 250 -15.53 -47.99 30.15
CA TYR A 250 -15.69 -49.36 30.65
C TYR A 250 -15.34 -50.39 29.57
N PHE A 251 -14.50 -51.39 29.90
CA PHE A 251 -13.89 -52.36 28.97
C PHE A 251 -14.06 -53.82 29.38
N VAL A 252 -13.95 -54.74 28.40
CA VAL A 252 -13.79 -56.20 28.58
C VAL A 252 -12.74 -56.70 27.58
N GLU A 253 -11.66 -57.37 28.03
CA GLU A 253 -10.54 -57.83 27.18
C GLU A 253 -10.73 -59.20 26.49
N ASN A 254 -9.90 -59.44 25.48
CA ASN A 254 -9.82 -60.69 24.70
C ASN A 254 -8.68 -61.65 25.22
N PRO A 255 -8.74 -62.99 25.04
CA PRO A 255 -7.76 -64.01 25.53
C PRO A 255 -6.38 -64.06 24.78
N LEU A 256 -5.35 -64.78 25.25
CA LEU A 256 -3.97 -64.84 24.66
C LEU A 256 -3.65 -66.12 23.84
N ILE A 257 -2.79 -66.04 22.81
CA ILE A 257 -2.37 -67.18 21.95
C ILE A 257 -0.97 -67.71 22.36
N SER A 258 -0.83 -69.04 22.51
CA SER A 258 0.43 -69.69 22.95
C SER A 258 1.19 -70.50 21.87
N GLU A 259 0.53 -71.06 20.84
CA GLU A 259 1.17 -71.87 19.78
C GLU A 259 0.34 -71.88 18.49
N ILE A 260 0.98 -72.02 17.31
CA ILE A 260 0.32 -72.11 15.98
C ILE A 260 0.83 -73.32 15.18
N ASN A 261 -0.04 -74.24 14.76
CA ASN A 261 0.31 -75.43 13.95
C ASN A 261 -0.14 -75.29 12.48
N ILE A 262 0.62 -75.76 11.47
CA ILE A 262 0.35 -75.56 10.02
C ILE A 262 0.28 -76.89 9.23
N TYR A 263 -0.72 -77.05 8.34
CA TYR A 263 -0.90 -78.24 7.49
C TYR A 263 -1.41 -77.89 6.07
N GLY A 264 -1.09 -78.68 5.03
CA GLY A 264 -1.83 -78.67 3.73
C GLY A 264 -1.27 -77.85 2.55
N LEU A 265 0.02 -77.52 2.52
CA LEU A 265 0.66 -76.74 1.44
C LEU A 265 1.15 -77.63 0.27
N ASN A 266 1.02 -77.18 -0.99
CA ASN A 266 1.48 -77.88 -2.21
C ASN A 266 2.38 -77.01 -3.13
N ASN A 267 1.93 -75.81 -3.50
CA ASN A 267 2.61 -74.85 -4.39
C ASN A 267 3.15 -73.63 -3.62
N VAL A 268 2.78 -73.44 -2.35
CA VAL A 268 3.18 -72.33 -1.46
C VAL A 268 4.09 -72.83 -0.32
N LYS A 269 5.06 -72.04 0.14
CA LYS A 269 6.02 -72.45 1.20
C LYS A 269 5.61 -71.98 2.61
N ILE A 270 5.98 -72.72 3.67
CA ILE A 270 5.64 -72.36 5.07
C ILE A 270 6.23 -71.02 5.52
N ASP A 271 7.40 -70.63 4.97
CA ASP A 271 7.99 -69.32 5.25
C ASP A 271 7.16 -68.17 4.65
N GLU A 272 6.50 -68.39 3.50
CA GLU A 272 5.57 -67.43 2.91
C GLU A 272 4.34 -67.25 3.81
N VAL A 273 3.84 -68.32 4.44
CA VAL A 273 2.74 -68.28 5.43
C VAL A 273 3.15 -67.49 6.67
N ARG A 274 4.34 -67.73 7.26
CA ARG A 274 4.84 -66.97 8.41
C ARG A 274 4.99 -65.49 8.10
N ASN A 275 5.58 -65.16 6.94
CA ASN A 275 5.78 -63.78 6.50
C ASN A 275 4.45 -63.05 6.29
N VAL A 276 3.43 -63.73 5.76
CA VAL A 276 2.08 -63.19 5.58
C VAL A 276 1.39 -62.92 6.92
N LEU A 277 1.55 -63.82 7.89
CA LEU A 277 1.03 -63.60 9.24
C LEU A 277 1.75 -62.47 9.98
N GLY A 278 2.97 -62.14 9.58
CA GLY A 278 3.78 -61.07 10.18
C GLY A 278 4.25 -61.39 11.59
N ILE A 279 4.40 -62.68 11.90
CA ILE A 279 4.75 -63.17 13.23
C ILE A 279 6.25 -63.45 13.28
N LYS A 280 6.90 -62.96 14.33
CA LYS A 280 8.28 -63.31 14.69
C LYS A 280 8.27 -64.50 15.65
N GLY A 281 9.16 -65.45 15.42
CA GLY A 281 9.22 -66.70 16.16
C GLY A 281 9.95 -67.80 15.41
N GLU A 282 10.29 -68.86 16.15
CA GLU A 282 10.99 -70.03 15.62
C GLU A 282 10.01 -70.93 14.84
N ILE A 283 10.41 -71.36 13.64
CA ILE A 283 9.72 -72.43 12.91
C ILE A 283 10.42 -73.75 13.28
N VAL A 284 9.68 -74.65 13.92
CA VAL A 284 10.14 -76.01 14.20
C VAL A 284 9.21 -76.97 13.49
N GLU A 285 9.71 -77.63 12.45
CA GLU A 285 8.93 -78.49 11.55
C GLU A 285 7.71 -77.75 10.94
N ASN A 286 6.50 -78.09 11.39
CA ASN A 286 5.23 -77.55 10.91
C ASN A 286 4.57 -76.59 11.93
N LYS A 287 5.36 -76.02 12.87
CA LYS A 287 4.86 -75.19 13.97
C LYS A 287 5.51 -73.81 14.01
N ILE A 288 4.74 -72.81 14.44
CA ILE A 288 5.21 -71.45 14.74
C ILE A 288 4.93 -71.16 16.22
N LYS A 289 5.98 -70.86 16.98
CA LYS A 289 5.86 -70.37 18.36
C LYS A 289 6.04 -68.84 18.37
N PRO A 290 4.99 -68.06 18.71
CA PRO A 290 5.10 -66.61 18.74
C PRO A 290 6.04 -66.15 19.85
N GLU A 291 6.93 -65.21 19.54
CA GLU A 291 7.81 -64.58 20.53
C GLU A 291 7.10 -63.49 21.35
N GLU A 292 6.01 -62.91 20.82
CA GLU A 292 5.25 -61.80 21.40
C GLU A 292 3.89 -62.25 21.95
N LYS A 293 3.35 -61.54 22.95
CA LYS A 293 2.01 -61.78 23.51
C LYS A 293 0.92 -61.34 22.52
N LEU A 294 0.23 -62.30 21.91
CA LEU A 294 -0.83 -62.07 20.92
C LEU A 294 -2.21 -62.33 21.53
N PHE A 295 -3.14 -61.39 21.40
CA PHE A 295 -4.51 -61.56 21.90
C PHE A 295 -5.42 -62.17 20.85
N TYR A 296 -5.90 -63.38 21.11
CA TYR A 296 -6.99 -63.97 20.35
C TYR A 296 -8.25 -63.13 20.53
N SER A 297 -8.69 -62.52 19.45
CA SER A 297 -10.02 -61.99 19.30
C SER A 297 -10.61 -62.56 18.04
N ASP A 298 -11.94 -62.56 17.93
CA ASP A 298 -12.60 -62.89 16.66
C ASP A 298 -12.04 -62.01 15.54
N TYR A 299 -11.72 -60.74 15.85
CA TYR A 299 -11.02 -59.84 14.96
C TYR A 299 -9.61 -60.31 14.58
N LEU A 300 -8.76 -60.81 15.49
CA LEU A 300 -7.42 -61.31 15.12
C LEU A 300 -7.50 -62.57 14.26
N LYS A 301 -8.38 -63.51 14.62
CA LYS A 301 -8.65 -64.70 13.80
C LYS A 301 -9.07 -64.28 12.40
N GLU A 302 -10.03 -63.37 12.32
CA GLU A 302 -10.51 -62.81 11.08
C GLU A 302 -9.36 -62.12 10.32
N VAL A 303 -8.51 -61.32 10.98
CA VAL A 303 -7.36 -60.64 10.36
C VAL A 303 -6.34 -61.63 9.80
N TRP A 304 -6.04 -62.73 10.50
CA TRP A 304 -5.07 -63.72 10.02
C TRP A 304 -5.64 -64.64 8.93
N GLU A 305 -6.86 -65.13 9.11
CA GLU A 305 -7.62 -65.80 8.04
C GLU A 305 -7.65 -64.91 6.81
N ASN A 306 -8.03 -63.65 6.99
CA ASN A 306 -8.05 -62.66 5.92
C ASN A 306 -6.67 -62.47 5.34
N LYS A 307 -5.59 -62.22 6.11
CA LYS A 307 -4.23 -62.03 5.57
C LYS A 307 -3.78 -63.21 4.69
N LEU A 308 -4.04 -64.43 5.15
CA LEU A 308 -3.65 -65.66 4.43
C LEU A 308 -4.49 -65.89 3.18
N LEU A 309 -5.82 -65.77 3.29
CA LEU A 309 -6.71 -65.84 2.13
C LEU A 309 -6.46 -64.67 1.16
N ASN A 310 -6.06 -63.51 1.70
CA ASN A 310 -5.62 -62.31 0.98
C ASN A 310 -4.25 -62.47 0.33
N THR A 311 -3.57 -63.60 0.39
CA THR A 311 -2.45 -63.82 -0.54
C THR A 311 -2.96 -64.16 -1.93
N GLY A 312 -4.21 -64.62 -2.03
CA GLY A 312 -4.77 -65.25 -3.21
C GLY A 312 -4.25 -66.67 -3.43
N TYR A 313 -3.30 -67.15 -2.62
CA TYR A 313 -2.71 -68.47 -2.78
C TYR A 313 -3.57 -69.58 -2.21
N PHE A 314 -4.39 -69.29 -1.19
CA PHE A 314 -5.17 -70.28 -0.46
C PHE A 314 -6.69 -70.09 -0.65
N GLU A 315 -7.39 -71.17 -0.98
CA GLU A 315 -8.86 -71.27 -1.09
C GLU A 315 -9.51 -71.34 0.30
N ARG A 316 -8.88 -72.05 1.25
CA ARG A 316 -9.42 -72.21 2.60
C ARG A 316 -8.32 -72.35 3.64
N VAL A 317 -8.59 -71.77 4.81
CA VAL A 317 -7.81 -71.96 6.04
C VAL A 317 -8.77 -72.42 7.13
N ASP A 318 -8.68 -73.67 7.56
CA ASP A 318 -9.49 -74.21 8.65
C ASP A 318 -8.77 -73.97 9.98
N TRP A 319 -9.49 -73.41 10.96
CA TRP A 319 -9.00 -73.08 12.30
C TRP A 319 -9.59 -73.99 13.36
N ASP A 320 -8.75 -74.49 14.25
CA ASP A 320 -9.17 -75.23 15.44
C ASP A 320 -8.41 -74.74 16.67
N ILE A 321 -9.12 -74.56 17.79
CA ILE A 321 -8.59 -74.00 19.04
C ILE A 321 -8.78 -74.99 20.17
N SER A 322 -7.70 -75.25 20.92
CA SER A 322 -7.78 -76.02 22.17
C SER A 322 -7.69 -75.09 23.38
N ASP A 323 -8.72 -75.11 24.23
CA ASP A 323 -9.01 -74.07 25.23
C ASP A 323 -8.31 -74.24 26.59
N ASN A 324 -7.90 -73.10 27.14
CA ASN A 324 -7.86 -72.81 28.56
C ASN A 324 -8.22 -71.33 28.79
N VAL A 325 -8.86 -70.98 29.92
CA VAL A 325 -9.53 -69.66 30.15
C VAL A 325 -8.61 -68.43 29.99
N GLU A 326 -7.29 -68.61 30.01
CA GLU A 326 -6.31 -67.52 29.87
C GLU A 326 -5.40 -67.63 28.63
N ASN A 327 -5.25 -68.82 28.02
CA ASN A 327 -4.36 -69.04 26.87
C ASN A 327 -4.95 -70.06 25.88
N VAL A 328 -4.81 -69.81 24.58
CA VAL A 328 -5.36 -70.63 23.49
C VAL A 328 -4.26 -71.09 22.51
N VAL A 329 -4.37 -72.32 22.00
CA VAL A 329 -3.51 -72.85 20.92
C VAL A 329 -4.27 -72.87 19.61
N VAL A 330 -3.65 -72.42 18.53
CA VAL A 330 -4.26 -72.27 17.20
C VAL A 330 -3.74 -73.34 16.22
N ASN A 331 -4.63 -74.02 15.52
CA ASN A 331 -4.27 -75.00 14.48
C ASN A 331 -4.81 -74.53 13.12
N LEU A 332 -3.95 -74.43 12.10
CA LEU A 332 -4.24 -73.92 10.76
C LEU A 332 -4.05 -75.00 9.69
N LYS A 333 -5.10 -75.26 8.90
CA LYS A 333 -5.06 -76.22 7.78
C LYS A 333 -5.46 -75.58 6.46
N PHE A 334 -4.59 -75.66 5.47
CA PHE A 334 -4.67 -74.94 4.19
C PHE A 334 -5.19 -75.81 3.03
N LYS A 335 -5.89 -75.16 2.10
CA LYS A 335 -6.20 -75.63 0.73
C LYS A 335 -5.81 -74.52 -0.26
N GLU A 336 -5.09 -74.84 -1.33
CA GLU A 336 -4.59 -73.84 -2.31
C GLU A 336 -5.55 -73.53 -3.46
N ASN A 337 -5.44 -72.32 -4.04
CA ASN A 337 -6.24 -71.84 -5.18
C ASN A 337 -5.70 -72.30 -6.55
N PRO A 338 -6.56 -72.41 -7.59
CA PRO A 338 -6.15 -72.71 -8.98
C PRO A 338 -5.33 -71.58 -9.64
N ILE A 339 -4.67 -71.83 -10.79
CA ILE A 339 -3.88 -70.82 -11.55
C ILE A 339 -4.70 -70.22 -12.72
N ILE A 340 -4.53 -68.94 -13.04
CA ILE A 340 -5.19 -68.25 -14.16
C ILE A 340 -4.39 -68.37 -15.47
N LEU A 341 -5.09 -68.68 -16.57
CA LEU A 341 -4.52 -68.92 -17.89
C LEU A 341 -4.66 -67.72 -18.85
N ALA A 342 -5.81 -67.00 -18.86
CA ALA A 342 -5.99 -65.76 -19.64
C ALA A 342 -7.17 -64.89 -19.12
N VAL A 343 -7.18 -63.60 -19.51
CA VAL A 343 -8.18 -62.59 -19.10
C VAL A 343 -8.86 -61.92 -20.32
N PHE A 344 -10.20 -61.79 -20.30
CA PHE A 344 -11.02 -61.16 -21.35
C PHE A 344 -11.89 -59.99 -20.81
N ILE A 345 -12.32 -59.07 -21.68
CA ILE A 345 -13.19 -57.91 -21.34
C ILE A 345 -14.49 -57.88 -22.17
N GLU A 346 -15.61 -57.70 -21.48
CA GLU A 346 -16.97 -57.56 -22.05
C GLU A 346 -17.72 -56.35 -21.43
N GLY A 347 -18.73 -55.81 -22.12
CA GLY A 347 -19.65 -54.79 -21.57
C GLY A 347 -19.20 -53.32 -21.69
N ASN A 348 -17.95 -53.08 -22.09
CA ASN A 348 -17.43 -51.74 -22.39
C ASN A 348 -18.16 -51.10 -23.59
N ARG A 349 -18.50 -49.82 -23.49
CA ARG A 349 -19.25 -49.06 -24.52
C ARG A 349 -18.45 -47.85 -24.98
N ASN A 350 -18.08 -46.97 -24.07
CA ASN A 350 -17.36 -45.73 -24.35
C ASN A 350 -15.83 -45.90 -24.17
N LEU A 351 -15.37 -46.87 -23.37
CA LEU A 351 -13.94 -47.20 -23.22
C LEU A 351 -13.50 -48.38 -24.11
N SER A 352 -12.26 -48.32 -24.61
CA SER A 352 -11.67 -49.41 -25.43
C SER A 352 -11.17 -50.58 -24.56
N LYS A 353 -11.27 -51.81 -25.08
CA LYS A 353 -10.83 -53.03 -24.36
C LYS A 353 -9.36 -53.00 -23.96
N GLU A 354 -8.50 -52.43 -24.80
CA GLU A 354 -7.06 -52.34 -24.54
C GLU A 354 -6.75 -51.41 -23.36
N ASN A 355 -7.48 -50.30 -23.23
CA ASN A 355 -7.31 -49.39 -22.09
C ASN A 355 -7.70 -50.07 -20.77
N ILE A 356 -8.78 -50.87 -20.79
CA ILE A 356 -9.25 -51.61 -19.62
C ILE A 356 -8.23 -52.69 -19.22
N LEU A 357 -7.66 -53.42 -20.19
CA LEU A 357 -6.63 -54.41 -19.91
C LEU A 357 -5.35 -53.79 -19.32
N LYS A 358 -4.95 -52.60 -19.78
CA LYS A 358 -3.81 -51.86 -19.21
C LYS A 358 -4.09 -51.46 -17.75
N MET A 359 -5.31 -51.07 -17.41
CA MET A 359 -5.71 -50.74 -16.04
C MET A 359 -5.62 -51.94 -15.08
N LEU A 360 -5.80 -53.17 -15.57
CA LEU A 360 -5.76 -54.38 -14.73
C LEU A 360 -4.34 -54.79 -14.26
N ALA A 361 -3.27 -54.26 -14.86
CA ALA A 361 -1.89 -54.46 -14.40
C ALA A 361 -1.54 -55.92 -14.00
N LEU A 362 -1.65 -56.87 -14.93
CA LEU A 362 -1.44 -58.31 -14.69
C LEU A 362 0.06 -58.68 -14.58
N ARG A 363 0.45 -59.61 -13.70
CA ARG A 363 1.85 -59.95 -13.33
C ARG A 363 2.41 -61.26 -13.92
N GLY A 364 1.62 -62.01 -14.69
CA GLY A 364 2.07 -63.22 -15.39
C GLY A 364 1.73 -64.56 -14.71
N ARG A 365 2.07 -64.76 -13.41
CA ARG A 365 1.66 -65.96 -12.62
C ARG A 365 0.61 -65.56 -11.58
N GLU A 366 -0.66 -65.57 -11.98
CA GLU A 366 -1.79 -65.20 -11.13
C GLU A 366 -2.53 -66.45 -10.63
N PHE A 367 -2.95 -66.44 -9.36
CA PHE A 367 -3.83 -67.47 -8.80
C PHE A 367 -5.28 -67.00 -8.85
N TYR A 368 -6.17 -67.88 -9.31
CA TYR A 368 -7.60 -67.67 -9.29
C TYR A 368 -8.08 -67.74 -7.85
N SER A 369 -8.24 -66.56 -7.26
CA SER A 369 -8.79 -66.38 -5.93
C SER A 369 -9.85 -65.31 -5.97
N ASP A 370 -10.81 -65.37 -5.04
CA ASP A 370 -11.78 -64.30 -4.85
C ASP A 370 -11.06 -62.98 -4.59
N LYS A 371 -9.89 -63.01 -3.93
CA LYS A 371 -9.08 -61.83 -3.68
C LYS A 371 -8.44 -61.23 -4.92
N PHE A 372 -7.87 -62.03 -5.81
CA PHE A 372 -7.39 -61.55 -7.11
C PHE A 372 -8.54 -60.90 -7.87
N LEU A 373 -9.72 -61.53 -7.87
CA LEU A 373 -10.90 -60.97 -8.52
C LEU A 373 -11.31 -59.65 -7.89
N GLU A 374 -11.42 -59.58 -6.57
CA GLU A 374 -11.79 -58.36 -5.86
C GLU A 374 -10.73 -57.26 -6.02
N GLU A 375 -9.42 -57.54 -6.03
CA GLU A 375 -8.38 -56.54 -6.31
C GLU A 375 -8.50 -55.95 -7.72
N LYS A 376 -8.64 -56.81 -8.73
CA LYS A 376 -8.75 -56.40 -10.12
C LYS A 376 -10.07 -55.69 -10.41
N LYS A 377 -11.15 -56.18 -9.81
CA LYS A 377 -12.47 -55.55 -9.80
C LYS A 377 -12.41 -54.20 -9.10
N SER A 378 -11.75 -54.09 -7.94
CA SER A 378 -11.56 -52.84 -7.19
C SER A 378 -10.71 -51.83 -7.94
N LEU A 379 -9.66 -52.24 -8.65
CA LEU A 379 -8.87 -51.33 -9.51
C LEU A 379 -9.73 -50.67 -10.60
N LEU A 380 -10.66 -51.43 -11.18
CA LEU A 380 -11.61 -50.88 -12.13
C LEU A 380 -12.68 -50.04 -11.43
N LEU A 381 -13.28 -50.50 -10.33
CA LEU A 381 -14.31 -49.76 -9.57
C LEU A 381 -13.80 -48.46 -8.93
N ASN A 382 -12.53 -48.40 -8.54
CA ASN A 382 -11.89 -47.20 -7.96
C ASN A 382 -11.51 -46.17 -9.04
N SER A 383 -11.63 -46.53 -10.32
CA SER A 383 -11.53 -45.55 -11.40
C SER A 383 -12.87 -44.81 -11.54
N PRO A 384 -12.88 -43.56 -12.02
CA PRO A 384 -14.14 -42.84 -12.22
C PRO A 384 -15.02 -43.48 -13.30
N TYR A 385 -14.50 -44.45 -14.05
CA TYR A 385 -15.11 -44.95 -15.28
C TYR A 385 -16.16 -46.04 -15.11
N PHE A 386 -16.16 -46.80 -14.01
CA PHE A 386 -16.98 -48.01 -13.90
C PHE A 386 -17.93 -47.96 -12.70
N GLU A 387 -19.22 -48.20 -12.98
CA GLU A 387 -20.30 -48.30 -11.99
C GLU A 387 -20.30 -49.69 -11.33
N SER A 388 -20.12 -50.73 -12.13
CA SER A 388 -20.08 -52.10 -11.64
C SER A 388 -19.16 -52.95 -12.50
N VAL A 389 -18.54 -53.96 -11.89
CA VAL A 389 -17.68 -54.92 -12.58
C VAL A 389 -18.04 -56.32 -12.11
N GLU A 390 -18.49 -57.16 -13.05
CA GLU A 390 -18.78 -58.58 -12.86
C GLU A 390 -17.63 -59.43 -13.41
N VAL A 391 -17.43 -60.61 -12.85
CA VAL A 391 -16.40 -61.54 -13.32
C VAL A 391 -17.03 -62.89 -13.63
N LYS A 392 -16.73 -63.45 -14.81
CA LYS A 392 -17.06 -64.83 -15.20
C LYS A 392 -15.81 -65.71 -15.23
N LYS A 393 -15.94 -66.94 -14.74
CA LYS A 393 -14.87 -67.96 -14.72
C LYS A 393 -15.24 -69.16 -15.59
N ILE A 394 -14.25 -69.70 -16.31
CA ILE A 394 -14.32 -71.01 -16.98
C ILE A 394 -13.13 -71.86 -16.51
N SER A 395 -13.41 -72.95 -15.78
CA SER A 395 -12.38 -73.87 -15.25
C SER A 395 -11.89 -74.87 -16.30
N SER A 396 -10.60 -75.21 -16.28
CA SER A 396 -9.99 -76.33 -17.02
C SER A 396 -9.25 -77.27 -16.06
N VAL A 397 -8.76 -78.41 -16.55
CA VAL A 397 -7.97 -79.36 -15.75
C VAL A 397 -6.65 -78.77 -15.26
N SER A 398 -6.12 -77.75 -15.95
CA SER A 398 -4.82 -77.13 -15.67
C SER A 398 -4.90 -75.72 -15.07
N GLY A 399 -6.08 -75.11 -14.97
CA GLY A 399 -6.24 -73.73 -14.50
C GLY A 399 -7.59 -73.10 -14.85
N VAL A 400 -7.63 -71.77 -14.99
CA VAL A 400 -8.89 -71.00 -15.13
C VAL A 400 -8.78 -69.86 -16.14
N TYR A 401 -9.81 -69.64 -16.95
CA TYR A 401 -9.98 -68.44 -17.78
C TYR A 401 -10.94 -67.44 -17.11
N VAL A 402 -10.61 -66.14 -17.12
CA VAL A 402 -11.37 -65.07 -16.43
C VAL A 402 -11.88 -64.02 -17.41
N THR A 403 -13.15 -63.62 -17.33
CA THR A 403 -13.74 -62.54 -18.14
C THR A 403 -14.30 -61.47 -17.23
N PHE A 404 -13.81 -60.22 -17.34
CA PHE A 404 -14.38 -59.06 -16.65
C PHE A 404 -15.46 -58.43 -17.52
N LYS A 405 -16.71 -58.44 -17.04
CA LYS A 405 -17.85 -57.78 -17.66
C LYS A 405 -18.11 -56.47 -16.92
N VAL A 406 -17.83 -55.35 -17.56
CA VAL A 406 -17.89 -54.01 -16.95
C VAL A 406 -19.19 -53.28 -17.33
N LYS A 407 -19.69 -52.45 -16.40
CA LYS A 407 -20.70 -51.41 -16.65
C LYS A 407 -20.05 -50.07 -16.34
N GLU A 408 -19.99 -49.19 -17.33
CA GLU A 408 -19.39 -47.87 -17.20
C GLU A 408 -20.29 -46.93 -16.37
N ASN A 409 -19.70 -46.01 -15.60
CA ASN A 409 -20.41 -44.89 -14.98
C ASN A 409 -21.02 -44.00 -16.06
N PRO A 410 -22.15 -43.33 -15.76
CA PRO A 410 -22.77 -42.46 -16.73
C PRO A 410 -21.88 -41.25 -17.02
N ILE A 411 -21.85 -40.87 -18.29
CA ILE A 411 -21.15 -39.67 -18.76
C ILE A 411 -22.00 -38.44 -18.44
N LEU A 412 -21.41 -37.37 -17.92
CA LEU A 412 -22.10 -36.12 -17.69
C LEU A 412 -22.56 -35.53 -19.02
N LEU A 413 -23.88 -35.51 -19.23
CA LEU A 413 -24.48 -34.92 -20.41
C LEU A 413 -24.84 -33.45 -20.19
N GLU A 414 -25.35 -33.14 -18.99
CA GLU A 414 -25.91 -31.82 -18.68
C GLU A 414 -25.81 -31.54 -17.17
N VAL A 415 -25.58 -30.26 -16.82
CA VAL A 415 -25.58 -29.76 -15.45
C VAL A 415 -26.57 -28.60 -15.35
N ASN A 416 -27.53 -28.74 -14.45
CA ASN A 416 -28.57 -27.76 -14.16
C ASN A 416 -28.46 -27.23 -12.74
N PHE A 417 -28.98 -26.02 -12.55
CA PHE A 417 -29.01 -25.34 -11.26
C PHE A 417 -30.44 -24.90 -10.95
N GLU A 418 -30.95 -25.26 -9.78
CA GLU A 418 -32.29 -24.96 -9.26
C GLU A 418 -32.19 -24.29 -7.89
N GLY A 419 -33.16 -23.44 -7.52
CA GLY A 419 -33.17 -22.74 -6.22
C GLY A 419 -32.27 -21.50 -6.15
N LEU A 420 -31.58 -21.16 -7.24
CA LEU A 420 -30.89 -19.88 -7.41
C LEU A 420 -31.91 -18.77 -7.71
N ASN A 421 -32.09 -17.85 -6.76
CA ASN A 421 -33.02 -16.72 -6.90
C ASN A 421 -32.26 -15.38 -6.97
N LEU A 422 -31.14 -15.29 -6.25
CA LEU A 422 -30.33 -14.08 -6.11
C LEU A 422 -29.02 -14.17 -6.90
N ILE A 423 -28.48 -15.38 -7.09
CA ILE A 423 -27.21 -15.61 -7.79
C ILE A 423 -27.47 -16.08 -9.22
N LYS A 424 -26.69 -15.55 -10.16
CA LYS A 424 -26.72 -16.02 -11.55
C LYS A 424 -25.88 -17.30 -11.70
N PRO A 425 -26.36 -18.34 -12.41
CA PRO A 425 -25.61 -19.58 -12.63
C PRO A 425 -24.19 -19.37 -13.16
N GLU A 426 -23.98 -18.36 -14.01
CA GLU A 426 -22.67 -18.05 -14.60
C GLU A 426 -21.63 -17.66 -13.55
N SER A 427 -22.05 -17.08 -12.42
CA SER A 427 -21.17 -16.70 -11.31
C SER A 427 -20.59 -17.90 -10.55
N LEU A 428 -21.13 -19.10 -10.76
CA LEU A 428 -20.66 -20.33 -10.12
C LEU A 428 -19.57 -21.03 -10.93
N LYS A 429 -19.22 -20.53 -12.11
CA LYS A 429 -18.28 -21.18 -13.04
C LYS A 429 -16.93 -21.49 -12.39
N ASP A 430 -16.42 -20.59 -11.56
CA ASP A 430 -15.11 -20.76 -10.89
C ASP A 430 -15.17 -21.79 -9.74
N TYR A 431 -16.37 -22.14 -9.28
CA TYR A 431 -16.61 -23.13 -8.24
C TYR A 431 -17.01 -24.51 -8.81
N ILE A 432 -17.36 -24.59 -10.11
CA ILE A 432 -17.74 -25.82 -10.80
C ILE A 432 -16.50 -26.46 -11.44
N THR A 433 -16.19 -27.67 -10.99
CA THR A 433 -15.07 -28.47 -11.51
C THR A 433 -15.50 -29.64 -12.39
N LEU A 434 -16.78 -30.03 -12.35
CA LEU A 434 -17.34 -31.05 -13.26
C LEU A 434 -17.53 -30.50 -14.68
N LYS A 435 -17.20 -31.29 -15.70
CA LYS A 435 -17.33 -30.93 -17.11
C LYS A 435 -18.19 -31.93 -17.88
N ILE A 436 -18.91 -31.41 -18.87
CA ILE A 436 -19.66 -32.25 -19.81
C ILE A 436 -18.67 -33.20 -20.49
N GLY A 437 -18.98 -34.51 -20.49
CA GLY A 437 -18.09 -35.58 -20.96
C GLY A 437 -17.32 -36.31 -19.85
N ASP A 438 -17.35 -35.83 -18.60
CA ASP A 438 -16.73 -36.54 -17.47
C ASP A 438 -17.54 -37.79 -17.10
N PHE A 439 -16.87 -38.86 -16.66
CA PHE A 439 -17.56 -39.97 -16.00
C PHE A 439 -17.89 -39.58 -14.57
N ILE A 440 -19.16 -39.71 -14.17
CA ILE A 440 -19.65 -39.17 -12.90
C ILE A 440 -19.90 -40.26 -11.88
N ASN A 441 -19.35 -40.04 -10.68
CA ASN A 441 -19.63 -40.84 -9.49
C ASN A 441 -20.06 -39.96 -8.31
N ASP A 442 -20.51 -40.59 -7.23
CA ASP A 442 -21.06 -39.92 -6.05
C ASP A 442 -20.03 -39.08 -5.27
N GLU A 443 -18.77 -39.47 -5.30
CA GLU A 443 -17.69 -38.79 -4.59
C GLU A 443 -17.33 -37.45 -5.26
N MET A 444 -17.22 -37.44 -6.58
CA MET A 444 -17.02 -36.22 -7.37
C MET A 444 -18.16 -35.22 -7.13
N ILE A 445 -19.38 -35.71 -6.98
CA ILE A 445 -20.54 -34.87 -6.67
C ILE A 445 -20.45 -34.27 -5.26
N LYS A 446 -19.99 -35.03 -4.26
CA LYS A 446 -19.77 -34.52 -2.89
C LYS A 446 -18.68 -33.45 -2.84
N GLU A 447 -17.56 -33.64 -3.54
CA GLU A 447 -16.51 -32.62 -3.63
C GLU A 447 -17.01 -31.35 -4.31
N GLN A 448 -17.83 -31.50 -5.35
CA GLN A 448 -18.47 -30.38 -6.04
C GLN A 448 -19.39 -29.59 -5.10
N ILE A 449 -20.19 -30.27 -4.26
CA ILE A 449 -21.04 -29.65 -3.23
C ILE A 449 -20.18 -28.84 -2.25
N LYS A 450 -19.11 -29.43 -1.72
CA LYS A 450 -18.22 -28.76 -0.75
C LYS A 450 -17.60 -27.48 -1.31
N LYS A 451 -17.20 -27.48 -2.58
CA LYS A 451 -16.68 -26.27 -3.26
C LYS A 451 -17.75 -25.20 -3.41
N LEU A 452 -18.98 -25.58 -3.75
CA LEU A 452 -20.10 -24.66 -3.87
C LEU A 452 -20.47 -24.04 -2.51
N GLU A 453 -20.52 -24.84 -1.45
CA GLU A 453 -20.75 -24.34 -0.07
C GLU A 453 -19.62 -23.41 0.40
N GLY A 454 -18.36 -23.75 0.09
CA GLY A 454 -17.19 -22.93 0.38
C GLY A 454 -17.17 -21.55 -0.30
N SER A 455 -18.08 -21.29 -1.25
CA SER A 455 -18.27 -19.95 -1.83
C SER A 455 -18.82 -18.93 -0.81
N GLY A 456 -19.49 -19.39 0.25
CA GLY A 456 -20.05 -18.55 1.31
C GLY A 456 -21.37 -17.86 0.96
N PHE A 457 -22.01 -18.24 -0.16
CA PHE A 457 -23.29 -17.66 -0.59
C PHE A 457 -24.52 -18.51 -0.23
N PHE A 458 -24.32 -19.75 0.20
CA PHE A 458 -25.38 -20.73 0.37
C PHE A 458 -25.45 -21.21 1.82
N GLU A 459 -26.67 -21.39 2.32
CA GLU A 459 -26.97 -22.07 3.57
C GLU A 459 -26.81 -23.59 3.39
N SER A 460 -27.19 -24.12 2.21
CA SER A 460 -27.01 -25.54 1.85
C SER A 460 -27.03 -25.77 0.34
N VAL A 461 -26.34 -26.80 -0.14
CA VAL A 461 -26.37 -27.24 -1.56
C VAL A 461 -26.68 -28.73 -1.66
N ASN A 462 -27.76 -29.08 -2.36
CA ASN A 462 -28.20 -30.46 -2.64
C ASN A 462 -28.07 -30.80 -4.12
N VAL A 463 -28.27 -32.07 -4.49
CA VAL A 463 -28.17 -32.53 -5.89
C VAL A 463 -29.15 -33.66 -6.21
N LYS A 464 -29.85 -33.52 -7.34
CA LYS A 464 -30.68 -34.55 -7.98
C LYS A 464 -29.95 -35.13 -9.18
N LYS A 465 -30.06 -36.45 -9.39
CA LYS A 465 -29.41 -37.18 -10.48
C LYS A 465 -30.47 -37.84 -11.36
N ASP A 466 -30.46 -37.57 -12.67
CA ASP A 466 -31.35 -38.18 -13.66
C ASP A 466 -30.53 -38.95 -14.70
N ILE A 467 -30.70 -40.27 -14.76
CA ILE A 467 -29.86 -41.17 -15.56
C ILE A 467 -30.57 -41.46 -16.89
N MET A 468 -29.90 -41.14 -18.01
CA MET A 468 -30.41 -41.25 -19.37
C MET A 468 -29.50 -42.14 -20.22
N GLY A 469 -29.81 -43.44 -20.29
CA GLY A 469 -28.99 -44.38 -21.06
C GLY A 469 -27.62 -44.61 -20.43
N ASP A 470 -26.55 -44.22 -21.12
CA ASP A 470 -25.16 -44.22 -20.64
C ASP A 470 -24.68 -42.83 -20.19
N GLY A 471 -25.60 -41.87 -20.03
CA GLY A 471 -25.32 -40.54 -19.53
C GLY A 471 -26.14 -40.16 -18.30
N VAL A 472 -25.74 -39.08 -17.62
CA VAL A 472 -26.42 -38.52 -16.45
C VAL A 472 -26.56 -37.01 -16.59
N LYS A 473 -27.70 -36.52 -16.11
CA LYS A 473 -27.99 -35.11 -15.89
C LYS A 473 -27.99 -34.82 -14.40
N LEU A 474 -27.17 -33.86 -13.98
CA LEU A 474 -27.09 -33.43 -12.58
C LEU A 474 -27.85 -32.12 -12.41
N THR A 475 -28.69 -32.03 -11.38
CA THR A 475 -29.42 -30.81 -11.02
C THR A 475 -29.07 -30.43 -9.60
N PHE A 476 -28.27 -29.37 -9.41
CA PHE A 476 -27.92 -28.88 -8.08
C PHE A 476 -29.00 -27.94 -7.56
N GLU A 477 -29.48 -28.20 -6.34
CA GLU A 477 -30.52 -27.42 -5.66
C GLU A 477 -29.90 -26.57 -4.56
N PHE A 478 -30.01 -25.25 -4.66
CA PHE A 478 -29.38 -24.30 -3.74
C PHE A 478 -30.40 -23.71 -2.76
N LYS A 479 -29.97 -23.55 -1.50
CA LYS A 479 -30.61 -22.65 -0.53
C LYS A 479 -29.66 -21.48 -0.28
N GLU A 480 -29.96 -20.33 -0.88
CA GLU A 480 -29.14 -19.12 -0.75
C GLU A 480 -29.23 -18.51 0.65
N ASN A 481 -28.16 -17.85 1.11
CA ASN A 481 -28.19 -17.07 2.33
C ASN A 481 -29.22 -15.93 2.25
N PRO A 482 -29.67 -15.38 3.39
CA PRO A 482 -30.61 -14.27 3.38
C PRO A 482 -30.13 -13.09 2.52
N GLN A 483 -31.06 -12.51 1.77
CA GLN A 483 -30.79 -11.39 0.88
C GLN A 483 -30.40 -10.13 1.66
N VAL A 484 -29.39 -9.42 1.19
CA VAL A 484 -29.10 -8.04 1.59
C VAL A 484 -30.06 -7.11 0.83
N LYS A 485 -31.15 -6.69 1.47
CA LYS A 485 -32.15 -5.77 0.90
C LYS A 485 -31.68 -4.33 0.91
N ARG A 486 -30.97 -3.93 1.97
CA ARG A 486 -30.50 -2.55 2.17
C ARG A 486 -29.15 -2.55 2.88
N ILE A 487 -28.25 -1.67 2.44
CA ILE A 487 -27.02 -1.35 3.14
C ILE A 487 -27.14 0.08 3.68
N SER A 488 -27.01 0.23 4.99
CA SER A 488 -27.07 1.51 5.71
C SER A 488 -25.78 1.76 6.47
N PHE A 489 -25.48 3.06 6.65
CA PHE A 489 -24.28 3.52 7.32
C PHE A 489 -24.70 4.49 8.43
N GLU A 490 -24.18 4.29 9.63
CA GLU A 490 -24.38 5.17 10.78
C GLU A 490 -23.04 5.78 11.21
N GLY A 491 -23.07 6.99 11.76
CA GLY A 491 -21.88 7.67 12.26
C GLY A 491 -20.95 8.27 11.20
N LEU A 492 -21.36 8.29 9.92
CA LEU A 492 -20.66 8.96 8.83
C LEU A 492 -21.40 10.24 8.42
N GLN A 493 -20.92 11.41 8.84
CA GLN A 493 -21.59 12.68 8.55
C GLN A 493 -21.09 13.34 7.26
N SER A 494 -19.79 13.18 6.96
CA SER A 494 -19.12 13.92 5.87
C SER A 494 -18.89 13.11 4.60
N ILE A 495 -19.20 11.82 4.62
CA ILE A 495 -18.85 10.87 3.56
C ILE A 495 -20.12 10.33 2.92
N PRO A 496 -20.35 10.58 1.60
CA PRO A 496 -21.49 10.02 0.91
C PRO A 496 -21.46 8.49 0.96
N SER A 497 -22.52 7.89 1.47
CA SER A 497 -22.66 6.43 1.60
C SER A 497 -22.47 5.71 0.26
N GLU A 498 -22.86 6.35 -0.85
CA GLU A 498 -22.71 5.84 -2.22
C GLU A 498 -21.26 5.55 -2.58
N ASN A 499 -20.31 6.36 -2.09
CA ASN A 499 -18.89 6.12 -2.36
C ASN A 499 -18.41 4.85 -1.68
N ILE A 500 -18.90 4.58 -0.48
CA ILE A 500 -18.59 3.37 0.28
C ILE A 500 -19.28 2.15 -0.35
N LYS A 501 -20.55 2.28 -0.73
CA LYS A 501 -21.28 1.22 -1.47
C LYS A 501 -20.60 0.84 -2.78
N LYS A 502 -19.92 1.78 -3.47
CA LYS A 502 -19.20 1.49 -4.74
C LYS A 502 -18.02 0.55 -4.54
N ILE A 503 -17.23 0.74 -3.47
CA ILE A 503 -16.03 -0.04 -3.19
C ILE A 503 -16.32 -1.38 -2.50
N MET A 504 -17.50 -1.54 -1.88
CA MET A 504 -17.94 -2.80 -1.28
C MET A 504 -18.17 -3.86 -2.35
N GLN A 505 -17.80 -5.10 -2.07
CA GLN A 505 -18.11 -6.28 -2.86
C GLN A 505 -19.52 -6.80 -2.54
N VAL A 506 -19.95 -6.70 -1.28
CA VAL A 506 -21.33 -7.00 -0.89
C VAL A 506 -22.25 -5.93 -1.48
N LYS A 507 -23.22 -6.36 -2.29
CA LYS A 507 -24.21 -5.48 -2.94
C LYS A 507 -25.63 -5.77 -2.47
N GLU A 508 -26.46 -4.74 -2.49
CA GLU A 508 -27.91 -4.90 -2.33
C GLU A 508 -28.45 -5.81 -3.45
N GLY A 509 -29.34 -6.73 -3.09
CA GLY A 509 -29.86 -7.76 -3.97
C GLY A 509 -29.12 -9.09 -3.91
N MET A 510 -27.90 -9.14 -3.37
CA MET A 510 -27.11 -10.38 -3.23
C MET A 510 -27.35 -11.09 -1.88
N PRO A 511 -27.09 -12.40 -1.80
CA PRO A 511 -27.05 -13.11 -0.52
C PRO A 511 -25.88 -12.62 0.34
N ILE A 512 -26.09 -12.53 1.66
CA ILE A 512 -25.03 -12.12 2.58
C ILE A 512 -23.86 -13.11 2.54
N ASN A 513 -22.64 -12.57 2.42
CA ASN A 513 -21.39 -13.34 2.42
C ASN A 513 -20.41 -12.68 3.40
N TYR A 514 -20.18 -13.33 4.54
CA TYR A 514 -19.33 -12.79 5.62
C TYR A 514 -17.85 -12.72 5.25
N SER A 515 -17.39 -13.55 4.32
CA SER A 515 -16.02 -13.50 3.80
C SER A 515 -15.80 -12.25 2.95
N LEU A 516 -16.75 -11.93 2.07
CA LEU A 516 -16.72 -10.68 1.29
C LEU A 516 -16.86 -9.45 2.20
N LEU A 517 -17.74 -9.52 3.19
CA LEU A 517 -17.94 -8.43 4.16
C LEU A 517 -16.65 -8.09 4.93
N ARG A 518 -15.86 -9.10 5.30
CA ARG A 518 -14.56 -8.90 5.96
C ARG A 518 -13.57 -8.16 5.06
N GLN A 519 -13.52 -8.52 3.78
CA GLN A 519 -12.68 -7.81 2.80
C GLN A 519 -13.16 -6.38 2.58
N ASP A 520 -14.47 -6.16 2.60
CA ASP A 520 -15.07 -4.84 2.48
C ASP A 520 -14.63 -3.94 3.64
N PHE A 521 -14.54 -4.43 4.87
CA PHE A 521 -14.04 -3.62 5.99
C PHE A 521 -12.63 -3.08 5.75
N GLU A 522 -11.73 -3.91 5.21
CA GLU A 522 -10.38 -3.48 4.86
C GLU A 522 -10.37 -2.46 3.72
N ASN A 523 -11.19 -2.68 2.69
CA ASN A 523 -11.33 -1.78 1.54
C ASN A 523 -11.88 -0.42 1.95
N ILE A 524 -12.89 -0.42 2.82
CA ILE A 524 -13.50 0.79 3.37
C ILE A 524 -12.47 1.55 4.21
N GLN A 525 -11.75 0.87 5.11
CA GLN A 525 -10.74 1.52 5.93
C GLN A 525 -9.64 2.18 5.09
N LYS A 526 -9.14 1.48 4.06
CA LYS A 526 -8.16 2.03 3.11
C LYS A 526 -8.72 3.24 2.37
N TYR A 527 -9.96 3.18 1.92
CA TYR A 527 -10.63 4.29 1.25
C TYR A 527 -10.73 5.53 2.15
N LEU A 528 -11.19 5.37 3.39
CA LEU A 528 -11.32 6.45 4.38
C LEU A 528 -9.98 7.14 4.65
N GLN A 529 -8.91 6.35 4.83
CA GLN A 529 -7.55 6.87 5.00
C GLN A 529 -7.09 7.68 3.79
N ASN A 530 -7.33 7.18 2.57
CA ASN A 530 -6.91 7.84 1.33
C ASN A 530 -7.57 9.21 1.11
N ILE A 531 -8.82 9.39 1.58
CA ILE A 531 -9.53 10.67 1.48
C ILE A 531 -9.33 11.57 2.72
N GLY A 532 -8.47 11.16 3.66
CA GLY A 532 -8.04 11.95 4.81
C GLY A 532 -8.76 11.69 6.13
N PHE A 533 -9.74 10.78 6.18
CA PHE A 533 -10.44 10.40 7.42
C PHE A 533 -9.69 9.29 8.17
N VAL A 534 -8.44 9.57 8.53
CA VAL A 534 -7.47 8.59 9.05
C VAL A 534 -7.85 7.97 10.40
N PHE A 535 -8.72 8.64 11.15
CA PHE A 535 -9.21 8.17 12.46
C PHE A 535 -10.58 7.51 12.40
N THR A 536 -11.29 7.59 11.27
CA THR A 536 -12.61 6.98 11.17
C THR A 536 -12.46 5.47 11.14
N THR A 537 -13.18 4.78 12.02
CA THR A 537 -13.13 3.31 12.15
C THR A 537 -14.54 2.72 12.16
N LEU A 538 -14.65 1.48 11.70
CA LEU A 538 -15.85 0.68 11.86
C LEU A 538 -15.91 0.16 13.30
N LYS A 539 -16.96 0.51 14.04
CA LYS A 539 -17.19 0.06 15.43
C LYS A 539 -17.84 -1.32 15.46
N GLU A 540 -18.94 -1.49 14.74
CA GLU A 540 -19.69 -2.74 14.68
C GLU A 540 -20.51 -2.83 13.38
N PHE A 541 -21.04 -4.02 13.08
CA PHE A 541 -22.03 -4.23 12.04
C PHE A 541 -23.22 -5.03 12.57
N LYS A 542 -24.42 -4.77 12.01
CA LYS A 542 -25.66 -5.48 12.33
C LYS A 542 -26.30 -5.99 11.05
N PHE A 543 -26.79 -7.21 11.05
CA PHE A 543 -27.58 -7.78 9.96
C PHE A 543 -28.91 -8.31 10.49
N VAL A 544 -29.98 -7.54 10.28
CA VAL A 544 -31.32 -7.83 10.83
C VAL A 544 -32.35 -7.65 9.71
N ASP A 545 -33.22 -8.64 9.50
CA ASP A 545 -34.32 -8.61 8.52
C ASP A 545 -33.92 -8.24 7.07
N GLY A 546 -32.67 -8.51 6.69
CA GLY A 546 -32.10 -8.20 5.38
C GLY A 546 -31.47 -6.80 5.28
N GLU A 547 -31.42 -6.03 6.36
CA GLU A 547 -30.67 -4.77 6.43
C GLU A 547 -29.28 -5.00 7.03
N LEU A 548 -28.24 -4.63 6.28
CA LEU A 548 -26.86 -4.57 6.75
C LEU A 548 -26.52 -3.14 7.17
N THR A 549 -26.41 -2.91 8.47
CA THR A 549 -26.03 -1.61 9.05
C THR A 549 -24.55 -1.64 9.46
N LEU A 550 -23.75 -0.72 8.92
CA LEU A 550 -22.35 -0.52 9.29
C LEU A 550 -22.22 0.75 10.14
N ILE A 551 -21.73 0.61 11.38
CA ILE A 551 -21.70 1.70 12.37
C ILE A 551 -20.27 2.19 12.52
N PHE A 552 -20.03 3.47 12.18
CA PHE A 552 -18.71 4.11 12.21
C PHE A 552 -18.56 5.08 13.39
N LYS A 553 -17.31 5.31 13.80
CA LYS A 553 -16.91 6.36 14.76
C LYS A 553 -16.11 7.43 14.01
N GLU A 554 -16.67 8.63 13.86
CA GLU A 554 -15.97 9.80 13.31
C GLU A 554 -15.45 10.68 14.45
N TYR A 555 -14.24 11.22 14.31
CA TYR A 555 -13.67 12.12 15.29
C TYR A 555 -13.93 13.57 14.92
N ILE A 556 -14.60 14.31 15.79
CA ILE A 556 -15.07 15.68 15.53
C ILE A 556 -14.07 16.71 16.10
N VAL A 557 -13.76 17.73 15.30
CA VAL A 557 -12.91 18.84 15.72
C VAL A 557 -13.64 19.69 16.75
N GLU A 558 -13.19 19.67 18.00
CA GLU A 558 -13.78 20.44 19.09
C GLU A 558 -13.25 21.87 19.15
N ASP A 559 -11.94 22.04 18.95
CA ASP A 559 -11.28 23.34 19.08
C ASP A 559 -10.13 23.45 18.09
N ILE A 560 -9.88 24.68 17.64
CA ILE A 560 -8.75 25.03 16.77
C ILE A 560 -7.99 26.18 17.41
N LYS A 561 -6.74 25.92 17.79
CA LYS A 561 -5.83 26.90 18.38
C LYS A 561 -4.66 27.20 17.46
N VAL A 562 -4.12 28.41 17.59
CA VAL A 562 -2.93 28.86 16.90
C VAL A 562 -1.88 29.23 17.93
N GLU A 563 -0.68 28.68 17.80
CA GLU A 563 0.49 29.01 18.59
C GLU A 563 1.58 29.57 17.68
N ILE A 564 1.87 30.86 17.79
CA ILE A 564 2.99 31.48 17.08
C ILE A 564 4.21 31.50 18.00
N GLN A 565 5.22 30.71 17.66
CA GLN A 565 6.53 30.78 18.30
C GLN A 565 7.27 32.00 17.73
N LYS A 566 7.27 33.09 18.50
CA LYS A 566 7.92 34.34 18.12
C LYS A 566 9.42 34.13 18.02
N THR A 567 10.03 34.67 16.96
CA THR A 567 11.49 34.69 16.85
C THR A 567 12.08 35.65 17.89
N THR A 568 13.02 35.16 18.70
CA THR A 568 13.80 35.96 19.65
C THR A 568 14.94 36.72 18.99
N GLU A 569 15.17 36.50 17.69
CA GLU A 569 16.21 37.19 16.94
C GLU A 569 15.82 38.65 16.71
N THR A 570 16.52 39.54 17.42
CA THR A 570 16.56 40.97 17.13
C THR A 570 17.30 41.19 15.82
N SER A 571 16.65 41.89 14.89
CA SER A 571 17.28 42.46 13.70
C SER A 571 18.57 43.19 14.08
N VAL A 572 19.60 43.05 13.24
CA VAL A 572 20.90 43.72 13.38
C VAL A 572 20.77 45.26 13.39
N LEU A 573 19.62 45.82 12.98
CA LEU A 573 19.40 47.26 12.87
C LEU A 573 18.26 47.76 13.79
N GLY A 574 18.64 48.24 14.98
CA GLY A 574 17.70 48.84 15.95
C GLY A 574 16.92 50.06 15.44
N PHE A 575 17.42 50.78 14.43
CA PHE A 575 16.76 51.99 13.92
C PHE A 575 15.52 51.73 13.05
N MET A 576 15.36 50.52 12.50
CA MET A 576 14.16 50.11 11.74
C MET A 576 13.23 49.19 12.54
N ALA A 577 13.52 48.93 13.82
CA ALA A 577 12.71 48.05 14.67
C ALA A 577 11.24 48.50 14.80
N PHE A 578 10.94 49.78 14.59
CA PHE A 578 9.57 50.31 14.65
C PHE A 578 8.66 49.83 13.51
N LEU A 579 9.22 49.40 12.37
CA LEU A 579 8.48 48.85 11.23
C LEU A 579 8.08 47.38 11.45
N ARG A 580 8.75 46.69 12.38
CA ARG A 580 8.49 45.29 12.74
C ARG A 580 7.47 45.20 13.86
N ARG A 581 6.46 44.37 13.66
CA ARG A 581 5.51 43.96 14.71
C ARG A 581 5.43 42.43 14.75
N PRO A 582 5.10 41.82 15.90
CA PRO A 582 4.81 40.39 15.96
C PRO A 582 3.68 40.05 14.99
N THR A 583 3.81 38.90 14.32
CA THR A 583 2.76 38.39 13.43
C THR A 583 1.44 38.24 14.17
N GLU A 584 0.37 38.75 13.58
CA GLU A 584 -0.99 38.61 14.13
C GLU A 584 -1.48 37.16 13.98
N GLU A 585 -2.20 36.64 14.99
CA GLU A 585 -2.79 35.30 14.93
C GLU A 585 -3.73 35.14 13.72
N ASN A 586 -4.39 36.23 13.31
CA ASN A 586 -5.27 36.25 12.15
C ASN A 586 -4.55 35.87 10.85
N VAL A 587 -3.23 36.09 10.73
CA VAL A 587 -2.44 35.67 9.56
C VAL A 587 -2.47 34.15 9.38
N VAL A 588 -2.44 33.39 10.49
CA VAL A 588 -2.55 31.93 10.49
C VAL A 588 -4.01 31.51 10.40
N ARG A 589 -4.87 32.07 11.25
CA ARG A 589 -6.28 31.67 11.38
C ARG A 589 -7.05 31.80 10.07
N ARG A 590 -6.78 32.83 9.27
CA ARG A 590 -7.45 33.06 7.98
C ARG A 590 -7.07 32.06 6.88
N GLU A 591 -6.01 31.29 7.09
CA GLU A 591 -5.55 30.25 6.15
C GLU A 591 -6.04 28.83 6.52
N ILE A 592 -6.66 28.67 7.70
CA ILE A 592 -7.21 27.39 8.17
C ILE A 592 -8.59 27.14 7.53
N SER A 593 -8.71 26.04 6.79
CA SER A 593 -9.95 25.57 6.16
C SER A 593 -10.69 24.51 6.98
N LEU A 594 -10.02 23.90 7.95
CA LEU A 594 -10.64 23.01 8.93
C LEU A 594 -11.65 23.80 9.79
N LYS A 595 -12.79 23.18 10.11
CA LYS A 595 -13.88 23.82 10.86
C LYS A 595 -14.13 23.09 12.17
N ILE A 596 -14.39 23.85 13.22
CA ILE A 596 -14.93 23.34 14.48
C ILE A 596 -16.30 22.70 14.21
N GLY A 597 -16.55 21.53 14.81
CA GLY A 597 -17.75 20.71 14.63
C GLY A 597 -17.72 19.80 13.40
N ALA A 598 -16.70 19.89 12.53
CA ALA A 598 -16.55 18.99 11.39
C ALA A 598 -15.68 17.77 11.75
N PRO A 599 -15.84 16.62 11.07
CA PRO A 599 -14.92 15.50 11.22
C PRO A 599 -13.49 15.88 10.83
N PHE A 600 -12.52 15.36 11.59
CA PHE A 600 -11.11 15.57 11.33
C PHE A 600 -10.71 15.01 9.97
N ASN A 601 -10.07 15.83 9.15
CA ASN A 601 -9.59 15.44 7.84
C ASN A 601 -8.13 15.86 7.64
N TRP A 602 -7.27 14.87 7.50
CA TRP A 602 -5.82 15.04 7.40
C TRP A 602 -5.39 15.79 6.14
N GLU A 603 -6.09 15.59 5.02
CA GLU A 603 -5.77 16.29 3.76
C GLU A 603 -6.09 17.79 3.85
N ARG A 604 -7.13 18.17 4.61
CA ARG A 604 -7.38 19.59 4.94
C ARG A 604 -6.28 20.18 5.81
N VAL A 605 -5.83 19.44 6.82
CA VAL A 605 -4.73 19.89 7.69
C VAL A 605 -3.45 20.13 6.88
N LYS A 606 -3.07 19.21 5.99
CA LYS A 606 -1.92 19.40 5.08
C LYS A 606 -2.07 20.68 4.25
N GLN A 607 -3.24 20.89 3.66
CA GLN A 607 -3.51 22.09 2.87
C GLN A 607 -3.41 23.36 3.72
N ASP A 608 -3.92 23.33 4.95
CA ASP A 608 -3.87 24.47 5.87
C ASP A 608 -2.41 24.79 6.25
N LEU A 609 -1.60 23.79 6.57
CA LEU A 609 -0.16 23.95 6.83
C LEU A 609 0.56 24.59 5.64
N GLN A 610 0.24 24.14 4.42
CA GLN A 610 0.77 24.71 3.17
C GLN A 610 0.35 26.16 2.97
N ASN A 611 -0.94 26.48 3.17
CA ASN A 611 -1.45 27.85 3.04
C ASN A 611 -0.76 28.79 4.04
N ILE A 612 -0.64 28.37 5.30
CA ILE A 612 0.02 29.14 6.36
C ILE A 612 1.49 29.38 5.98
N TYR A 613 2.21 28.37 5.50
CA TYR A 613 3.60 28.54 5.08
C TYR A 613 3.73 29.46 3.85
N ASN A 614 2.83 29.34 2.88
CA ASN A 614 2.81 30.15 1.66
C ASN A 614 2.53 31.65 1.91
N THR A 615 2.11 32.03 3.12
CA THR A 615 2.13 33.45 3.55
C THR A 615 3.54 34.03 3.50
N GLY A 616 4.57 33.19 3.62
CA GLY A 616 5.98 33.57 3.53
C GLY A 616 6.53 34.20 4.80
N VAL A 617 5.83 34.16 5.95
CA VAL A 617 6.27 34.79 7.22
C VAL A 617 6.68 33.81 8.32
N PHE A 618 6.67 32.50 8.02
CA PHE A 618 7.05 31.43 8.94
C PHE A 618 8.20 30.59 8.37
N ASP A 619 9.13 30.16 9.24
CA ASP A 619 10.23 29.26 8.87
C ASP A 619 9.72 27.82 8.73
N ASP A 620 8.83 27.42 9.64
CA ASP A 620 8.18 26.12 9.62
C ASP A 620 6.79 26.20 10.26
N VAL A 621 5.92 25.29 9.84
CA VAL A 621 4.54 25.16 10.34
C VAL A 621 4.27 23.68 10.59
N ALA A 622 3.77 23.39 11.79
CA ALA A 622 3.47 22.04 12.23
C ALA A 622 2.07 21.98 12.86
N ILE A 623 1.60 20.75 13.06
CA ILE A 623 0.34 20.44 13.71
C ILE A 623 0.60 19.67 15.01
N ARG A 624 -0.13 20.02 16.06
CA ARG A 624 -0.23 19.24 17.30
C ARG A 624 -1.68 18.87 17.53
N LEU A 625 -1.93 17.61 17.87
CA LEU A 625 -3.26 17.08 18.12
C LEU A 625 -3.40 16.72 19.60
N GLU A 626 -4.46 17.20 20.23
CA GLU A 626 -4.78 16.92 21.62
C GLU A 626 -6.17 16.28 21.71
N GLN A 627 -6.40 15.43 22.72
CA GLN A 627 -7.72 14.84 22.96
C GLN A 627 -8.70 15.93 23.40
N GLY A 628 -9.94 15.84 22.88
CA GLY A 628 -11.03 16.73 23.25
C GLY A 628 -11.64 16.41 24.62
N SER A 629 -12.79 17.02 24.92
CA SER A 629 -13.56 16.71 26.13
C SER A 629 -14.12 15.28 26.15
N ASP A 630 -14.47 14.74 24.98
CA ASP A 630 -14.98 13.38 24.80
C ASP A 630 -13.99 12.53 23.99
N GLU A 631 -14.15 11.21 24.05
CA GLU A 631 -13.28 10.26 23.35
C GLU A 631 -13.31 10.41 21.82
N ASP A 632 -14.41 10.89 21.25
CA ASP A 632 -14.60 11.13 19.82
C ASP A 632 -14.31 12.60 19.40
N LYS A 633 -13.70 13.38 20.29
CA LYS A 633 -13.36 14.79 20.03
C LYS A 633 -11.86 15.02 19.97
N ILE A 634 -11.45 15.95 19.12
CA ILE A 634 -10.04 16.31 18.92
C ILE A 634 -9.85 17.83 18.91
N LYS A 635 -8.80 18.30 19.58
CA LYS A 635 -8.33 19.69 19.52
C LYS A 635 -7.14 19.76 18.58
N VAL A 636 -7.17 20.73 17.66
CA VAL A 636 -6.17 20.88 16.60
C VAL A 636 -5.40 22.17 16.84
N ILE A 637 -4.10 22.07 17.04
CA ILE A 637 -3.22 23.21 17.35
C ILE A 637 -2.23 23.38 16.21
N TYR A 638 -2.34 24.50 15.50
CA TYR A 638 -1.38 24.89 14.47
C TYR A 638 -0.23 25.66 15.14
N VAL A 639 0.97 25.09 15.05
CA VAL A 639 2.19 25.68 15.63
C VAL A 639 3.01 26.27 14.49
N ALA A 640 3.15 27.59 14.48
CA ALA A 640 3.88 28.31 13.44
C ALA A 640 5.12 28.99 14.02
N LYS A 641 6.29 28.71 13.47
CA LYS A 641 7.55 29.34 13.88
C LYS A 641 7.79 30.60 13.05
N GLU A 642 7.64 31.76 13.67
CA GLU A 642 7.84 33.05 13.01
C GLU A 642 9.29 33.19 12.54
N LYS A 643 9.49 33.66 11.31
CA LYS A 643 10.82 33.92 10.75
C LYS A 643 11.18 35.39 10.75
N LEU A 644 12.45 35.69 10.53
CA LEU A 644 12.89 37.04 10.23
C LEU A 644 12.51 37.40 8.78
N THR A 645 11.49 38.25 8.61
CA THR A 645 10.93 38.63 7.31
C THR A 645 11.51 39.93 6.73
N GLY A 646 12.14 40.73 7.57
CA GLY A 646 12.80 41.97 7.18
C GLY A 646 14.24 41.71 6.72
N SER A 647 14.61 42.25 5.57
CA SER A 647 15.98 42.19 5.03
C SER A 647 16.45 43.54 4.51
N ILE A 648 17.73 43.82 4.70
CA ILE A 648 18.43 44.91 4.02
C ILE A 648 19.52 44.28 3.18
N ASN A 649 19.39 44.37 1.86
CA ASN A 649 20.41 43.96 0.92
C ASN A 649 21.14 45.21 0.46
N PHE A 650 22.46 45.19 0.52
CA PHE A 650 23.26 46.22 -0.12
C PHE A 650 24.43 45.55 -0.82
N GLY A 651 24.86 46.15 -1.91
CA GLY A 651 25.93 45.58 -2.70
C GLY A 651 26.40 46.56 -3.74
N GLY A 652 27.45 46.17 -4.44
CA GLY A 652 27.97 46.92 -5.56
C GLY A 652 28.86 46.04 -6.42
N GLY A 653 29.05 46.45 -7.65
CA GLY A 653 29.79 45.69 -8.63
C GLY A 653 30.14 46.54 -9.84
N TYR A 654 30.81 45.91 -10.78
CA TYR A 654 31.16 46.52 -12.06
C TYR A 654 30.62 45.64 -13.19
N SER A 655 29.95 46.24 -14.16
CA SER A 655 29.50 45.54 -15.37
C SER A 655 29.88 46.35 -16.62
N SER A 656 30.10 45.64 -17.73
CA SER A 656 30.45 46.27 -19.01
C SER A 656 29.34 47.17 -19.56
N SER A 657 28.07 46.87 -19.23
CA SER A 657 26.89 47.63 -19.69
C SER A 657 26.50 48.77 -18.76
N SER A 658 26.66 48.62 -17.44
CA SER A 658 26.17 49.57 -16.43
C SER A 658 27.28 50.26 -15.62
N GLY A 659 28.55 49.98 -15.93
CA GLY A 659 29.70 50.53 -15.20
C GLY A 659 29.75 50.09 -13.73
N LEU A 660 30.35 50.93 -12.87
CA LEU A 660 30.27 50.75 -11.42
C LEU A 660 28.83 51.01 -10.96
N TYR A 661 28.25 50.07 -10.22
CA TYR A 661 26.92 50.20 -9.64
C TYR A 661 26.92 49.79 -8.18
N GLY A 662 25.95 50.29 -7.43
CA GLY A 662 25.69 49.94 -6.05
C GLY A 662 24.20 50.06 -5.73
N PHE A 663 23.70 49.23 -4.84
CA PHE A 663 22.28 49.22 -4.47
C PHE A 663 22.10 49.11 -2.96
N ILE A 664 20.94 49.59 -2.51
CA ILE A 664 20.38 49.38 -1.19
C ILE A 664 18.92 48.98 -1.40
N GLU A 665 18.54 47.83 -0.86
CA GLU A 665 17.18 47.33 -0.88
C GLU A 665 16.75 47.08 0.57
N TYR A 666 15.64 47.67 0.96
CA TYR A 666 14.91 47.28 2.16
C TYR A 666 13.67 46.50 1.74
N ARG A 667 13.45 45.36 2.37
CA ARG A 667 12.27 44.53 2.15
C ARG A 667 11.73 44.05 3.49
N GLU A 668 10.42 44.10 3.65
CA GLU A 668 9.69 43.58 4.80
C GLU A 668 8.46 42.82 4.29
N ASP A 669 8.49 41.49 4.40
CA ASP A 669 7.41 40.61 3.93
C ASP A 669 6.27 40.46 4.96
N ASN A 670 6.42 41.02 6.16
CA ASN A 670 5.42 40.99 7.22
C ASN A 670 5.19 42.39 7.83
N PHE A 671 5.00 43.37 6.96
CA PHE A 671 4.78 44.75 7.36
C PHE A 671 3.59 44.85 8.33
N LEU A 672 3.82 45.51 9.47
CA LEU A 672 2.86 45.63 10.59
C LEU A 672 2.35 44.31 11.19
N GLY A 673 2.97 43.17 10.89
CA GLY A 673 2.57 41.85 11.39
C GLY A 673 1.39 41.21 10.64
N LYS A 674 1.07 41.69 9.42
CA LYS A 674 -0.13 41.32 8.66
C LYS A 674 0.13 40.45 7.42
N ALA A 675 1.38 40.01 7.22
CA ALA A 675 1.90 39.43 5.98
C ALA A 675 1.72 40.34 4.75
N GLN A 676 1.74 41.67 4.97
CA GLN A 676 1.84 42.67 3.91
C GLN A 676 3.30 42.80 3.50
N LYS A 677 3.56 42.98 2.20
CA LYS A 677 4.93 43.14 1.70
C LYS A 677 5.21 44.58 1.36
N LEU A 678 6.32 45.10 1.88
CA LEU A 678 6.83 46.43 1.57
C LEU A 678 8.27 46.26 1.06
N SER A 679 8.57 46.83 -0.10
CA SER A 679 9.93 46.83 -0.65
C SER A 679 10.30 48.22 -1.14
N PHE A 680 11.47 48.68 -0.74
CA PHE A 680 12.10 49.89 -1.25
C PHE A 680 13.46 49.50 -1.84
N ASN A 681 13.64 49.76 -3.14
CA ASN A 681 14.88 49.52 -3.86
C ASN A 681 15.47 50.85 -4.34
N PHE A 682 16.73 51.07 -3.99
CA PHE A 682 17.56 52.15 -4.50
C PHE A 682 18.77 51.54 -5.23
N LEU A 683 18.95 51.87 -6.51
CA LEU A 683 20.08 51.42 -7.31
C LEU A 683 20.76 52.63 -7.95
N LEU A 684 22.06 52.78 -7.70
CA LEU A 684 22.94 53.75 -8.34
C LEU A 684 23.83 53.03 -9.35
N SER A 685 23.91 53.51 -10.59
CA SER A 685 24.74 52.92 -11.65
C SER A 685 25.62 53.94 -12.37
N GLY A 686 26.48 53.48 -13.28
CA GLY A 686 27.42 54.29 -14.02
C GLY A 686 26.77 55.49 -14.69
N GLY A 687 27.45 56.64 -14.68
CA GLY A 687 26.88 57.91 -15.11
C GLY A 687 25.96 58.59 -14.07
N ALA A 688 26.02 58.18 -12.80
CA ALA A 688 25.22 58.71 -11.69
C ALA A 688 23.70 58.52 -11.87
N LYS A 689 23.30 57.44 -12.55
CA LYS A 689 21.90 57.06 -12.76
C LYS A 689 21.34 56.44 -11.50
N ALA A 690 20.38 57.11 -10.86
CA ALA A 690 19.72 56.68 -9.64
C ALA A 690 18.31 56.15 -9.95
N ASN A 691 18.01 54.95 -9.46
CA ASN A 691 16.75 54.25 -9.63
C ASN A 691 16.09 54.06 -8.28
N TYR A 692 14.80 54.36 -8.21
CA TYR A 692 13.96 54.22 -7.03
C TYR A 692 12.77 53.34 -7.36
N THR A 693 12.44 52.40 -6.49
CA THR A 693 11.20 51.61 -6.62
C THR A 693 10.64 51.34 -5.24
N LEU A 694 9.38 51.72 -5.04
CA LEU A 694 8.58 51.38 -3.87
C LEU A 694 7.50 50.41 -4.30
N LYS A 695 7.39 49.27 -3.62
CA LYS A 695 6.35 48.26 -3.84
C LYS A 695 5.61 47.99 -2.55
N PHE A 696 4.29 47.95 -2.62
CA PHE A 696 3.42 47.54 -1.52
C PHE A 696 2.43 46.48 -2.01
N ASN A 697 2.29 45.42 -1.23
CA ASN A 697 1.37 44.32 -1.50
C ASN A 697 0.56 43.99 -0.23
N ASP A 698 -0.76 44.05 -0.33
CA ASP A 698 -1.68 43.57 0.69
C ASP A 698 -2.48 42.37 0.15
N PRO A 699 -2.09 41.14 0.51
CA PRO A 699 -2.74 39.92 0.01
C PRO A 699 -4.14 39.70 0.60
N TRP A 700 -4.53 40.50 1.60
CA TRP A 700 -5.82 40.39 2.29
C TRP A 700 -6.52 41.76 2.40
N PHE A 701 -6.49 42.52 1.32
CA PHE A 701 -7.04 43.86 1.22
C PHE A 701 -8.52 43.88 1.61
N LEU A 702 -8.90 44.87 2.43
CA LEU A 702 -10.24 45.03 3.02
C LEU A 702 -10.74 43.80 3.82
N GLY A 703 -9.83 42.99 4.37
CA GLY A 703 -10.18 41.86 5.25
C GLY A 703 -10.73 40.63 4.51
N SER A 704 -10.56 40.57 3.19
CA SER A 704 -10.94 39.44 2.34
C SER A 704 -9.72 38.97 1.55
N LYS A 705 -9.74 37.79 0.92
CA LYS A 705 -8.61 37.26 0.10
C LYS A 705 -8.32 38.09 -1.18
N ASN A 706 -8.76 39.34 -1.25
CA ASN A 706 -8.46 40.24 -2.35
C ASN A 706 -7.02 40.73 -2.21
N ASN A 707 -6.26 40.68 -3.29
CA ASN A 707 -4.89 41.19 -3.32
C ASN A 707 -4.87 42.62 -3.87
N PHE A 708 -4.19 43.53 -3.20
CA PHE A 708 -3.89 44.87 -3.70
C PHE A 708 -2.38 45.04 -3.88
N GLU A 709 -1.98 45.50 -5.06
CA GLU A 709 -0.60 45.80 -5.40
C GLU A 709 -0.47 47.27 -5.79
N LEU A 710 0.60 47.91 -5.30
CA LEU A 710 0.99 49.28 -5.65
C LEU A 710 2.49 49.28 -5.95
N ASP A 711 2.86 49.71 -7.15
CA ASP A 711 4.24 49.92 -7.57
C ASP A 711 4.44 51.38 -7.98
N ILE A 712 5.47 52.02 -7.43
CA ILE A 712 5.86 53.40 -7.77
C ILE A 712 7.35 53.39 -8.09
N TYR A 713 7.75 53.96 -9.22
CA TYR A 713 9.14 53.90 -9.67
C TYR A 713 9.59 55.13 -10.46
N ASP A 714 10.89 55.39 -10.35
CA ASP A 714 11.67 56.30 -11.19
C ASP A 714 12.97 55.57 -11.55
N LYS A 715 13.18 55.26 -12.83
CA LYS A 715 14.27 54.40 -13.32
C LYS A 715 15.03 55.08 -14.44
N LYS A 716 16.35 55.11 -14.33
CA LYS A 716 17.32 55.55 -15.32
C LYS A 716 18.19 54.39 -15.77
N SER A 717 18.17 54.07 -17.05
CA SER A 717 18.93 52.97 -17.65
C SER A 717 19.62 53.39 -18.95
N THR A 718 20.49 52.54 -19.47
CA THR A 718 21.01 52.65 -20.84
C THR A 718 20.40 51.51 -21.65
N VAL A 719 19.80 51.82 -22.79
CA VAL A 719 19.18 50.82 -23.68
C VAL A 719 19.82 50.90 -25.07
N SER A 720 20.08 49.73 -25.67
CA SER A 720 20.61 49.64 -27.02
C SER A 720 19.46 49.51 -28.01
N VAL A 721 19.34 50.45 -28.94
CA VAL A 721 18.34 50.44 -30.02
C VAL A 721 19.04 50.24 -31.35
N THR A 722 18.71 49.15 -32.04
CA THR A 722 19.25 48.87 -33.38
C THR A 722 18.34 49.49 -34.43
N THR A 723 18.91 50.38 -35.24
CA THR A 723 18.24 51.05 -36.37
C THR A 723 18.90 50.63 -37.69
N GLU A 724 18.30 50.98 -38.84
CA GLU A 724 18.91 50.75 -40.17
C GLU A 724 20.30 51.40 -40.31
N GLU A 725 20.57 52.45 -39.52
CA GLU A 725 21.85 53.17 -39.48
C GLU A 725 22.88 52.57 -38.50
N GLY A 726 22.52 51.50 -37.79
CA GLY A 726 23.35 50.85 -36.76
C GLY A 726 22.73 50.87 -35.35
N THR A 727 23.44 50.27 -34.40
CA THR A 727 23.03 50.21 -32.98
C THR A 727 23.43 51.49 -32.23
N LYS A 728 22.43 52.19 -31.69
CA LYS A 728 22.59 53.40 -30.87
C LYS A 728 22.35 53.06 -29.40
N SER A 729 23.20 53.57 -28.51
CA SER A 729 23.04 53.45 -27.06
C SER A 729 22.33 54.70 -26.55
N LEU A 730 21.16 54.54 -25.94
CA LEU A 730 20.28 55.63 -25.48
C LEU A 730 20.18 55.63 -23.95
N ASP A 731 20.16 56.81 -23.34
CA ASP A 731 19.82 56.96 -21.93
C ASP A 731 18.30 57.04 -21.80
N GLU A 732 17.70 56.11 -21.06
CA GLU A 732 16.26 56.00 -20.87
C GLU A 732 15.89 56.36 -19.41
N GLU A 733 14.94 57.28 -19.23
CA GLU A 733 14.33 57.62 -17.95
C GLU A 733 12.85 57.25 -17.97
N ARG A 734 12.39 56.54 -16.93
CA ARG A 734 11.00 56.11 -16.74
C ARG A 734 10.49 56.51 -15.38
N THR A 735 9.50 57.38 -15.34
CA THR A 735 8.81 57.75 -14.10
C THR A 735 7.36 57.32 -14.19
N GLY A 736 6.88 56.54 -13.22
CA GLY A 736 5.52 56.02 -13.28
C GLY A 736 5.11 55.22 -12.06
N GLY A 737 3.95 54.61 -12.20
CA GLY A 737 3.42 53.69 -11.21
C GLY A 737 2.26 52.87 -11.75
N SER A 738 1.94 51.83 -11.01
CA SER A 738 0.79 50.98 -11.27
C SER A 738 0.12 50.58 -9.97
N PHE A 739 -1.17 50.28 -10.07
CA PHE A 739 -1.87 49.57 -9.02
C PHE A 739 -2.75 48.49 -9.62
N SER A 740 -2.92 47.39 -8.89
CA SER A 740 -3.67 46.23 -9.35
C SER A 740 -4.52 45.65 -8.22
N PHE A 741 -5.70 45.20 -8.59
CA PHE A 741 -6.61 44.45 -7.73
C PHE A 741 -6.75 43.03 -8.26
N TYR A 742 -6.64 42.03 -7.38
CA TYR A 742 -6.91 40.65 -7.76
C TYR A 742 -8.02 40.06 -6.89
N TYR A 743 -8.99 39.46 -7.57
CA TYR A 743 -10.12 38.78 -6.97
C TYR A 743 -9.97 37.27 -7.12
N PRO A 744 -9.91 36.50 -6.03
CA PRO A 744 -9.82 35.04 -6.09
C PRO A 744 -11.17 34.41 -6.45
N LEU A 745 -11.18 33.59 -7.50
CA LEU A 745 -12.28 32.71 -7.87
C LEU A 745 -11.96 31.27 -7.43
N GLY A 746 -12.63 30.83 -6.35
CA GLY A 746 -12.38 29.51 -5.78
C GLY A 746 -11.00 29.44 -5.10
N ARG A 747 -10.32 28.30 -5.21
CA ARG A 747 -9.07 28.04 -4.48
C ARG A 747 -7.80 28.37 -5.25
N SER A 748 -7.88 28.48 -6.58
CA SER A 748 -6.68 28.47 -7.43
C SER A 748 -6.72 29.49 -8.54
N ILE A 749 -7.85 30.13 -8.84
CA ILE A 749 -7.97 31.10 -9.94
C ILE A 749 -7.99 32.51 -9.35
N ASN A 750 -7.23 33.43 -9.92
CA ASN A 750 -7.30 34.86 -9.61
C ASN A 750 -7.59 35.66 -10.89
N LEU A 751 -8.53 36.59 -10.80
CA LEU A 751 -8.78 37.60 -11.83
C LEU A 751 -8.13 38.91 -11.39
N GLY A 752 -7.31 39.52 -12.23
CA GLY A 752 -6.66 40.78 -11.95
C GLY A 752 -7.13 41.91 -12.87
N LEU A 753 -7.28 43.09 -12.29
CA LEU A 753 -7.47 44.36 -12.99
C LEU A 753 -6.38 45.32 -12.54
N GLY A 754 -5.54 45.75 -13.47
CA GLY A 754 -4.43 46.66 -13.20
C GLY A 754 -4.49 47.92 -14.05
N PHE A 755 -3.92 48.98 -13.53
CA PHE A 755 -3.77 50.27 -14.21
C PHE A 755 -2.32 50.70 -14.12
N LYS A 756 -1.75 51.13 -15.24
CA LYS A 756 -0.37 51.63 -15.31
C LYS A 756 -0.36 53.01 -15.95
N TYR A 757 0.43 53.91 -15.38
CA TYR A 757 0.81 55.16 -16.03
C TYR A 757 2.31 55.37 -15.89
N GLU A 758 3.00 55.61 -17.00
CA GLU A 758 4.43 55.93 -17.00
C GLU A 758 4.79 56.92 -18.10
N ASP A 759 5.79 57.73 -17.82
CA ASP A 759 6.37 58.71 -18.72
C ASP A 759 7.81 58.28 -19.04
N VAL A 760 8.13 58.18 -20.33
CA VAL A 760 9.38 57.59 -20.82
C VAL A 760 10.12 58.60 -21.69
N TRP A 761 11.37 58.87 -21.33
CA TRP A 761 12.29 59.73 -22.07
C TRP A 761 13.51 58.94 -22.51
N GLN A 762 13.77 58.88 -23.81
CA GLN A 762 15.02 58.36 -24.35
C GLN A 762 15.83 59.53 -24.89
N THR A 763 17.11 59.61 -24.51
CA THR A 763 18.04 60.65 -24.96
C THR A 763 19.27 60.03 -25.62
N TYR A 764 19.75 60.67 -26.68
CA TYR A 764 20.98 60.30 -27.39
C TYR A 764 21.91 61.50 -27.44
N LEU A 765 23.12 61.35 -26.88
CA LEU A 765 24.12 62.43 -26.83
C LEU A 765 23.57 63.76 -26.25
N GLY A 766 22.68 63.66 -25.25
CA GLY A 766 22.07 64.82 -24.58
C GLY A 766 20.87 65.45 -25.28
N ALA A 767 20.46 64.96 -26.45
CA ALA A 767 19.23 65.39 -27.12
C ALA A 767 18.12 64.33 -26.95
N THR A 768 16.87 64.77 -26.82
CA THR A 768 15.71 63.86 -26.79
C THR A 768 15.64 63.09 -28.11
N TYR A 769 15.74 61.77 -28.01
CA TYR A 769 15.58 60.85 -29.11
C TYR A 769 14.10 60.46 -29.28
N THR A 770 13.48 60.03 -28.18
CA THR A 770 12.05 59.67 -28.12
C THR A 770 11.48 60.14 -26.79
N HIS A 771 10.25 60.64 -26.80
CA HIS A 771 9.46 60.86 -25.60
C HIS A 771 8.08 60.24 -25.82
N THR A 772 7.63 59.42 -24.89
CA THR A 772 6.32 58.76 -24.96
C THR A 772 5.75 58.58 -23.56
N ASN A 773 4.43 58.65 -23.45
CA ASN A 773 3.73 58.33 -22.21
C ASN A 773 2.80 57.14 -22.44
N ILE A 774 2.78 56.23 -21.46
CA ILE A 774 2.05 54.97 -21.54
C ILE A 774 1.01 54.95 -20.44
N ALA A 775 -0.25 54.95 -20.83
CA ALA A 775 -1.39 54.72 -19.95
C ALA A 775 -2.08 53.44 -20.41
N SER A 776 -2.15 52.44 -19.53
CA SER A 776 -2.70 51.13 -19.89
C SER A 776 -3.56 50.50 -18.81
N VAL A 777 -4.49 49.65 -19.28
CA VAL A 777 -5.33 48.78 -18.45
C VAL A 777 -4.90 47.34 -18.68
N MET A 778 -4.68 46.61 -17.59
CA MET A 778 -4.27 45.21 -17.61
C MET A 778 -5.40 44.33 -17.11
N LEU A 779 -5.78 43.34 -17.90
CA LEU A 779 -6.66 42.24 -17.50
C LEU A 779 -5.81 41.00 -17.34
N SER A 780 -5.87 40.35 -16.19
CA SER A 780 -5.17 39.08 -15.97
C SER A 780 -6.09 37.99 -15.45
N VAL A 781 -5.82 36.77 -15.88
CA VAL A 781 -6.34 35.56 -15.25
C VAL A 781 -5.16 34.66 -14.95
N SER A 782 -5.08 34.17 -13.72
CA SER A 782 -4.06 33.20 -13.32
C SER A 782 -4.69 32.02 -12.62
N ARG A 783 -4.13 30.84 -12.84
CA ARG A 783 -4.41 29.61 -12.09
C ARG A 783 -3.13 29.12 -11.45
N ASP A 784 -3.09 29.06 -10.13
CA ASP A 784 -1.94 28.54 -9.38
C ASP A 784 -2.37 27.35 -8.50
N THR A 785 -1.77 26.19 -8.76
CA THR A 785 -1.95 24.97 -7.95
C THR A 785 -0.62 24.43 -7.46
N ARG A 786 0.42 25.27 -7.45
CA ARG A 786 1.71 24.90 -6.87
C ARG A 786 1.55 24.68 -5.37
N ASP A 787 2.24 23.68 -4.86
CA ASP A 787 2.28 23.37 -3.43
C ASP A 787 3.01 24.46 -2.63
N PHE A 788 4.18 24.89 -3.11
CA PHE A 788 4.98 25.94 -2.49
C PHE A 788 5.31 27.05 -3.50
N ILE A 789 5.05 28.31 -3.15
CA ILE A 789 5.18 29.43 -4.10
C ILE A 789 6.66 29.73 -4.44
N LEU A 790 7.56 29.68 -3.45
CA LEU A 790 8.96 30.07 -3.61
C LEU A 790 9.88 28.93 -4.09
N SER A 791 9.43 27.68 -3.95
CA SER A 791 10.20 26.49 -4.35
C SER A 791 9.23 25.34 -4.60
N PRO A 792 8.47 25.40 -5.71
CA PRO A 792 7.40 24.46 -5.99
C PRO A 792 7.96 23.04 -6.18
N THR A 793 7.34 22.01 -5.59
CA THR A 793 7.70 20.61 -5.86
C THR A 793 6.70 19.88 -6.75
N GLN A 794 5.48 20.39 -6.83
CA GLN A 794 4.44 19.84 -7.68
C GLN A 794 3.41 20.91 -8.06
N GLY A 795 2.65 20.64 -9.12
CA GLY A 795 1.53 21.47 -9.54
C GLY A 795 1.88 22.41 -10.68
N THR A 796 0.96 23.30 -11.01
CA THR A 796 1.03 24.13 -12.21
C THR A 796 0.74 25.58 -11.88
N ARG A 797 1.40 26.50 -12.59
CA ARG A 797 1.00 27.91 -12.66
C ARG A 797 0.70 28.26 -14.11
N SER A 798 -0.41 28.91 -14.35
CA SER A 798 -0.77 29.40 -15.69
C SER A 798 -1.28 30.81 -15.56
N SER A 799 -0.84 31.71 -16.43
CA SER A 799 -1.33 33.08 -16.45
C SER A 799 -1.49 33.59 -17.87
N LEU A 800 -2.56 34.33 -18.08
CA LEU A 800 -2.78 35.14 -19.27
C LEU A 800 -2.96 36.58 -18.81
N THR A 801 -2.13 37.48 -19.33
CA THR A 801 -2.24 38.91 -19.11
C THR A 801 -2.43 39.59 -20.46
N ILE A 802 -3.40 40.50 -20.50
CA ILE A 802 -3.67 41.36 -21.64
C ILE A 802 -3.54 42.80 -21.18
N GLU A 803 -2.63 43.54 -21.79
CA GLU A 803 -2.43 44.96 -21.52
C GLU A 803 -2.91 45.76 -22.72
N PHE A 804 -3.84 46.69 -22.49
CA PHE A 804 -4.34 47.62 -23.50
C PHE A 804 -3.83 49.02 -23.16
N ALA A 805 -2.97 49.57 -24.02
CA ALA A 805 -2.56 50.96 -23.95
C ALA A 805 -3.46 51.84 -24.82
N GLY A 806 -3.97 52.93 -24.26
CA GLY A 806 -4.87 53.86 -24.94
C GLY A 806 -5.58 54.81 -23.97
N GLY A 807 -6.33 55.78 -24.48
CA GLY A 807 -7.13 56.69 -23.63
C GLY A 807 -6.29 57.54 -22.67
N GLY A 808 -5.26 58.21 -23.20
CA GLY A 808 -4.30 59.00 -22.42
C GLY A 808 -2.84 58.61 -22.66
N SER A 809 -2.59 57.49 -23.33
CA SER A 809 -1.26 57.11 -23.84
C SER A 809 -0.93 57.78 -25.17
N ALA A 810 0.35 58.08 -25.41
CA ALA A 810 0.88 58.53 -26.69
C ALA A 810 0.79 57.46 -27.80
N SER A 811 0.65 56.17 -27.44
CA SER A 811 0.48 55.10 -28.42
C SER A 811 -0.64 54.13 -28.06
N ASN A 812 -1.26 53.54 -29.08
CA ASN A 812 -2.31 52.54 -28.95
C ASN A 812 -1.76 51.17 -29.37
N PHE A 813 -1.62 50.27 -28.40
CA PHE A 813 -1.17 48.90 -28.63
C PHE A 813 -1.84 47.94 -27.64
N ALA A 814 -1.81 46.66 -27.98
CA ALA A 814 -2.15 45.60 -27.03
C ALA A 814 -1.00 44.60 -26.91
N LYS A 815 -0.76 44.11 -25.70
CA LYS A 815 0.20 43.04 -25.39
C LYS A 815 -0.54 41.86 -24.81
N TYR A 816 -0.23 40.68 -25.32
CA TYR A 816 -0.76 39.40 -24.84
C TYR A 816 0.39 38.57 -24.31
N GLN A 817 0.34 38.19 -23.03
CA GLN A 817 1.36 37.38 -22.39
C GLN A 817 0.74 36.13 -21.80
N GLY A 818 1.15 34.97 -22.30
CA GLY A 818 0.77 33.67 -21.78
C GLY A 818 1.97 32.98 -21.13
N GLU A 819 1.82 32.51 -19.91
CA GLU A 819 2.83 31.72 -19.21
C GLU A 819 2.21 30.43 -18.67
N PHE A 820 2.92 29.32 -18.84
CA PHE A 820 2.58 28.02 -18.27
C PHE A 820 3.81 27.44 -17.59
N GLN A 821 3.63 26.97 -16.37
CA GLN A 821 4.64 26.31 -15.56
C GLN A 821 4.08 25.00 -15.03
N TRP A 822 4.91 23.96 -15.01
CA TRP A 822 4.55 22.65 -14.45
C TRP A 822 5.72 22.05 -13.70
N HIS A 823 5.49 21.73 -12.44
CA HIS A 823 6.41 21.05 -11.56
C HIS A 823 5.91 19.63 -11.32
N ILE A 824 6.80 18.67 -11.59
CA ILE A 824 6.52 17.24 -11.53
C ILE A 824 7.44 16.64 -10.47
N PRO A 825 6.90 16.11 -9.36
CA PRO A 825 7.69 15.43 -8.35
C PRO A 825 8.15 14.08 -8.90
N LEU A 826 9.45 13.82 -8.85
CA LEU A 826 10.07 12.57 -9.26
C LEU A 826 10.27 11.60 -8.08
N THR A 827 10.13 12.09 -6.85
CA THR A 827 10.15 11.29 -5.62
C THR A 827 8.93 11.58 -4.75
N ASN A 828 8.35 10.53 -4.15
CA ASN A 828 7.21 10.65 -3.24
C ASN A 828 7.70 10.78 -1.79
N ILE A 829 7.30 11.86 -1.11
CA ILE A 829 7.61 12.09 0.30
C ILE A 829 6.32 12.42 1.05
N ASN A 830 5.96 11.60 2.03
CA ASN A 830 4.90 11.87 2.98
C ASN A 830 5.53 12.43 4.26
N ALA A 831 5.35 13.73 4.50
CA ALA A 831 5.97 14.45 5.59
C ALA A 831 4.97 15.33 6.35
N LEU A 832 5.41 15.83 7.51
CA LEU A 832 4.57 16.54 8.48
C LEU A 832 4.89 18.03 8.62
N THR A 833 6.12 18.39 8.27
CA THR A 833 6.56 19.78 8.21
C THR A 833 6.80 20.18 6.77
N ILE A 834 6.78 21.49 6.53
CA ILE A 834 6.90 22.01 5.17
C ILE A 834 8.33 21.81 4.64
N SER A 835 9.34 22.03 5.48
CA SER A 835 10.74 21.81 5.12
C SER A 835 10.98 20.41 4.56
N GLN A 836 10.35 19.39 5.15
CA GLN A 836 10.50 17.99 4.74
C GLN A 836 9.75 17.67 3.45
N MET A 837 8.55 18.24 3.26
CA MET A 837 7.77 18.06 2.04
C MET A 837 8.53 18.57 0.79
N LYS A 838 9.41 19.57 0.98
CA LYS A 838 10.20 20.20 -0.08
C LYS A 838 11.41 19.39 -0.57
N ASP A 839 11.85 18.37 0.17
CA ASP A 839 13.05 17.57 -0.15
C ASP A 839 12.84 16.53 -1.26
N ARG A 840 12.12 16.91 -2.32
CA ARG A 840 11.81 16.04 -3.47
C ARG A 840 12.71 16.37 -4.66
N GLN A 841 12.99 15.36 -5.48
CA GLN A 841 13.50 15.58 -6.82
C GLN A 841 12.36 16.11 -7.70
N VAL A 842 12.62 17.14 -8.50
CA VAL A 842 11.57 17.85 -9.25
C VAL A 842 12.02 18.11 -10.67
N LEU A 843 11.17 17.79 -11.63
CA LEU A 843 11.28 18.26 -13.01
C LEU A 843 10.34 19.45 -13.20
N SER A 844 10.87 20.61 -13.57
CA SER A 844 10.11 21.84 -13.80
C SER A 844 10.19 22.25 -15.27
N LEU A 845 9.02 22.57 -15.84
CA LEU A 845 8.87 23.06 -17.21
C LEU A 845 8.21 24.44 -17.19
N LYS A 846 8.65 25.33 -18.07
CA LYS A 846 8.06 26.64 -18.29
C LYS A 846 7.97 26.88 -19.79
N ALA A 847 6.81 27.32 -20.24
CA ALA A 847 6.58 27.80 -21.59
C ALA A 847 5.95 29.20 -21.48
N SER A 848 6.49 30.15 -22.22
CA SER A 848 6.01 31.53 -22.20
C SER A 848 5.96 32.10 -23.61
N ILE A 849 4.92 32.87 -23.90
CA ILE A 849 4.72 33.54 -25.17
C ILE A 849 4.29 34.98 -24.92
N GLY A 850 4.86 35.91 -25.68
CA GLY A 850 4.42 37.30 -25.73
C GLY A 850 4.14 37.70 -27.16
N LEU A 851 2.98 38.30 -27.39
CA LEU A 851 2.59 38.85 -28.70
C LEU A 851 2.17 40.30 -28.49
N SER A 852 2.35 41.13 -29.51
CA SER A 852 1.82 42.48 -29.52
C SER A 852 1.14 42.84 -30.85
N GLU A 853 0.22 43.78 -30.78
CA GLU A 853 -0.47 44.39 -31.92
C GLU A 853 -0.58 45.90 -31.76
N GLY A 854 -0.94 46.60 -32.84
CA GLY A 854 -1.01 48.05 -32.86
C GLY A 854 0.36 48.70 -33.01
N ASP A 855 0.50 49.91 -32.49
CA ASP A 855 1.71 50.74 -32.62
C ASP A 855 2.57 50.63 -31.35
N ILE A 856 3.11 49.45 -31.07
CA ILE A 856 3.91 49.26 -29.87
C ILE A 856 5.25 50.02 -29.98
N PRO A 857 5.54 50.97 -29.08
CA PRO A 857 6.82 51.67 -29.10
C PRO A 857 7.95 50.70 -28.74
N SER A 858 9.16 50.93 -29.27
CA SER A 858 10.34 50.08 -29.01
C SER A 858 10.71 50.02 -27.52
N THR A 859 10.32 51.02 -26.74
CA THR A 859 10.41 51.06 -25.28
C THR A 859 9.63 49.91 -24.62
N GLU A 860 8.61 49.35 -25.28
CA GLU A 860 7.73 48.31 -24.73
C GLU A 860 7.99 46.90 -25.27
N PHE A 861 9.05 46.74 -26.08
CA PHE A 861 9.44 45.43 -26.61
C PHE A 861 9.79 44.44 -25.50
N PHE A 862 9.49 43.17 -25.73
CA PHE A 862 9.88 42.09 -24.85
C PHE A 862 11.37 41.82 -24.95
N THR A 863 11.99 41.42 -23.85
CA THR A 863 13.40 41.04 -23.79
C THR A 863 13.60 39.62 -23.28
N LEU A 864 14.57 38.91 -23.86
CA LEU A 864 15.05 37.59 -23.45
C LEU A 864 16.59 37.60 -23.34
N GLY A 865 17.14 36.56 -22.70
CA GLY A 865 18.55 36.45 -22.32
C GLY A 865 18.75 36.67 -20.82
N GLY A 866 19.69 35.93 -20.22
CA GLY A 866 20.07 36.12 -18.83
C GLY A 866 19.58 35.07 -17.84
N ALA A 867 19.76 35.36 -16.55
CA ALA A 867 19.51 34.40 -15.46
C ALA A 867 18.04 33.94 -15.33
N ASN A 868 17.09 34.74 -15.82
CA ASN A 868 15.64 34.51 -15.69
C ASN A 868 14.95 34.04 -16.99
N SER A 869 15.69 33.89 -18.10
CA SER A 869 15.12 33.45 -19.38
C SER A 869 16.02 32.43 -20.07
N ILE A 870 17.04 32.85 -20.81
CA ILE A 870 17.94 31.95 -21.53
C ILE A 870 19.34 32.04 -20.91
N ARG A 871 19.60 31.16 -19.92
CA ARG A 871 20.89 31.12 -19.22
C ARG A 871 22.01 30.73 -20.20
N GLY A 872 23.16 31.39 -20.08
CA GLY A 872 24.28 31.27 -21.02
C GLY A 872 24.42 32.46 -21.99
N TYR A 873 23.41 33.33 -22.07
CA TYR A 873 23.42 34.61 -22.81
C TYR A 873 23.41 35.80 -21.84
N LEU A 874 23.72 37.01 -22.31
CA LEU A 874 23.63 38.23 -21.50
C LEU A 874 22.16 38.59 -21.17
N ASP A 875 21.97 39.32 -20.07
CA ASP A 875 20.64 39.79 -19.66
C ASP A 875 20.07 40.73 -20.72
N ASN A 876 18.80 40.51 -21.11
CA ASN A 876 18.07 41.31 -22.10
C ASN A 876 18.73 41.41 -23.49
N GLU A 877 19.59 40.45 -23.85
CA GLU A 877 20.33 40.43 -25.12
C GLU A 877 19.42 40.42 -26.36
N PHE A 878 18.27 39.76 -26.28
CA PHE A 878 17.33 39.64 -27.40
C PHE A 878 16.10 40.49 -27.14
N SER A 879 15.74 41.37 -28.08
CA SER A 879 14.56 42.24 -27.97
C SER A 879 13.65 42.11 -29.20
N GLY A 880 12.34 42.24 -29.02
CA GLY A 880 11.37 42.22 -30.11
C GLY A 880 9.94 42.50 -29.65
N ASP A 881 9.04 42.73 -30.60
CA ASP A 881 7.63 43.00 -30.31
C ASP A 881 6.89 41.74 -29.82
N SER A 882 7.48 40.56 -30.06
CA SER A 882 6.93 39.25 -29.71
C SER A 882 8.06 38.30 -29.31
N TYR A 883 7.73 37.27 -28.54
CA TYR A 883 8.70 36.26 -28.09
C TYR A 883 8.07 34.89 -27.82
N VAL A 884 8.90 33.86 -27.86
CA VAL A 884 8.61 32.53 -27.32
C VAL A 884 9.78 32.07 -26.43
N LEU A 885 9.48 31.39 -25.33
CA LEU A 885 10.46 30.91 -24.35
C LEU A 885 10.05 29.55 -23.79
N PHE A 886 11.04 28.67 -23.64
CA PHE A 886 10.93 27.35 -23.03
C PHE A 886 12.07 27.15 -22.03
N ASN A 887 11.75 26.76 -20.80
CA ASN A 887 12.73 26.37 -19.79
C ASN A 887 12.40 24.98 -19.28
N LEU A 888 13.43 24.16 -19.14
CA LEU A 888 13.38 22.84 -18.53
C LEU A 888 14.44 22.79 -17.43
N GLN A 889 14.05 22.31 -16.25
CA GLN A 889 14.94 22.24 -15.10
C GLN A 889 14.71 20.95 -14.31
N TYR A 890 15.79 20.22 -14.03
CA TYR A 890 15.81 19.16 -13.04
C TYR A 890 16.48 19.66 -11.78
N ARG A 891 15.78 19.60 -10.64
CA ARG A 891 16.26 20.00 -9.31
C ARG A 891 16.36 18.77 -8.41
N MET A 892 17.51 18.56 -7.78
CA MET A 892 17.71 17.51 -6.78
C MET A 892 18.11 18.12 -5.42
N PRO A 893 17.52 17.66 -4.30
CA PRO A 893 17.97 18.06 -2.98
C PRO A 893 19.35 17.50 -2.67
N LEU A 894 20.22 18.33 -2.09
CA LEU A 894 21.55 17.97 -1.59
C LEU A 894 21.62 18.02 -0.06
N GLY A 895 20.53 18.44 0.60
CA GLY A 895 20.39 18.56 2.06
C GLY A 895 20.50 20.00 2.56
N SER A 896 19.92 20.29 3.73
CA SER A 896 19.99 21.59 4.41
C SER A 896 19.60 22.80 3.54
N GLY A 897 18.56 22.65 2.70
CA GLY A 897 18.11 23.70 1.79
C GLY A 897 19.02 23.96 0.58
N LEU A 898 20.05 23.14 0.36
CA LEU A 898 20.89 23.18 -0.83
C LEU A 898 20.32 22.23 -1.91
N TYR A 899 20.26 22.70 -3.15
CA TYR A 899 19.80 21.91 -4.29
C TYR A 899 20.78 22.01 -5.45
N GLY A 900 21.01 20.87 -6.12
CA GLY A 900 21.67 20.79 -7.41
C GLY A 900 20.65 20.93 -8.53
N VAL A 901 21.02 21.65 -9.59
CA VAL A 901 20.15 21.93 -10.73
C VAL A 901 20.86 21.58 -12.04
N ALA A 902 20.13 20.97 -12.96
CA ALA A 902 20.50 20.90 -14.37
C ALA A 902 19.39 21.57 -15.19
N PHE A 903 19.75 22.34 -16.22
CA PHE A 903 18.77 23.10 -17.00
C PHE A 903 19.04 23.11 -18.50
N LEU A 904 17.97 23.34 -19.25
CA LEU A 904 17.95 23.62 -20.68
C LEU A 904 16.93 24.74 -20.94
N ASP A 905 17.40 25.81 -21.55
CA ASP A 905 16.60 26.99 -21.87
C ASP A 905 16.64 27.23 -23.38
N SER A 906 15.52 27.56 -24.00
CA SER A 906 15.46 27.89 -25.41
C SER A 906 14.40 28.95 -25.68
N GLY A 907 14.72 30.01 -26.42
CA GLY A 907 13.76 31.06 -26.73
C GLY A 907 14.25 32.03 -27.79
N GLY A 908 13.36 32.89 -28.27
CA GLY A 908 13.68 33.89 -29.28
C GLY A 908 12.68 35.03 -29.29
N THR A 909 13.16 36.23 -29.63
CA THR A 909 12.33 37.40 -29.92
C THR A 909 12.23 37.63 -31.43
N PHE A 910 11.13 38.20 -31.88
CA PHE A 910 10.88 38.47 -33.30
C PHE A 910 9.92 39.65 -33.47
N ASN A 911 9.79 40.12 -34.70
CA ASN A 911 8.78 41.10 -35.09
C ASN A 911 7.62 40.38 -35.79
N LEU A 912 6.44 40.41 -35.18
CA LEU A 912 5.28 39.66 -35.64
C LEU A 912 4.77 40.13 -37.01
N LYS A 913 4.80 41.44 -37.28
CA LYS A 913 4.35 42.00 -38.57
C LYS A 913 5.26 41.62 -39.74
N SER A 914 6.53 41.37 -39.46
CA SER A 914 7.54 40.98 -40.45
C SER A 914 7.71 39.45 -40.59
N LEU A 915 6.98 38.64 -39.82
CA LEU A 915 7.10 37.19 -39.82
C LEU A 915 6.32 36.57 -40.99
N SER A 916 7.02 35.85 -41.88
CA SER A 916 6.39 35.17 -43.03
C SER A 916 6.01 33.71 -42.71
N SER A 917 6.80 33.03 -41.89
CA SER A 917 6.57 31.65 -41.44
C SER A 917 7.06 31.45 -40.00
N PHE A 918 6.44 30.54 -39.24
CA PHE A 918 6.92 30.16 -37.91
C PHE A 918 8.34 29.56 -37.91
N ASN A 919 8.79 29.00 -39.03
CA ASN A 919 10.16 28.49 -39.17
C ASN A 919 11.22 29.60 -39.23
N ASP A 920 10.81 30.86 -39.43
CA ASP A 920 11.72 32.01 -39.46
C ASP A 920 12.07 32.50 -38.05
N ILE A 921 11.38 31.99 -37.02
CA ILE A 921 11.67 32.32 -35.62
C ILE A 921 12.99 31.66 -35.22
N LYS A 922 14.00 32.49 -34.97
CA LYS A 922 15.31 32.04 -34.51
C LYS A 922 15.30 31.80 -33.00
N LEU A 923 15.55 30.55 -32.59
CA LEU A 923 15.68 30.17 -31.19
C LEU A 923 17.15 30.14 -30.75
N TYR A 924 17.41 30.67 -29.58
CA TYR A 924 18.68 30.67 -28.87
C TYR A 924 18.59 29.71 -27.70
N THR A 925 19.58 28.82 -27.55
CA THR A 925 19.53 27.72 -26.59
C THR A 925 20.74 27.73 -25.67
N GLY A 926 20.46 27.61 -24.38
CA GLY A 926 21.42 27.49 -23.30
C GLY A 926 21.22 26.21 -22.48
N VAL A 927 22.30 25.63 -21.98
CA VAL A 927 22.31 24.41 -21.16
C VAL A 927 23.32 24.55 -20.04
N GLY A 928 23.02 24.03 -18.86
CA GLY A 928 23.98 24.15 -17.77
C GLY A 928 23.62 23.42 -16.50
N LEU A 929 24.47 23.67 -15.51
CA LEU A 929 24.31 23.20 -14.14
C LEU A 929 24.25 24.39 -13.20
N GLY A 930 23.56 24.23 -12.07
CA GLY A 930 23.45 25.27 -11.08
C GLY A 930 23.35 24.73 -9.66
N LEU A 931 23.56 25.62 -8.71
CA LEU A 931 23.30 25.42 -7.29
C LEU A 931 22.21 26.39 -6.85
N ARG A 932 21.36 25.93 -5.93
CA ARG A 932 20.35 26.72 -5.25
C ARG A 932 20.55 26.58 -3.77
N TYR A 933 20.52 27.67 -3.04
CA TYR A 933 20.53 27.64 -1.58
C TYR A 933 19.33 28.42 -1.07
N GLU A 934 18.39 27.74 -0.43
CA GLU A 934 17.26 28.37 0.25
C GLU A 934 17.76 29.05 1.51
N THR A 935 17.82 30.38 1.49
CA THR A 935 18.06 31.16 2.69
C THR A 935 16.74 31.49 3.38
N ILE A 936 16.81 31.95 4.63
CA ILE A 936 15.67 32.46 5.41
C ILE A 936 14.91 33.57 4.65
N LEU A 937 15.63 34.32 3.81
CA LEU A 937 15.11 35.49 3.09
C LEU A 937 14.65 35.13 1.67
N ILE A 938 15.57 34.73 0.79
CA ILE A 938 15.33 34.46 -0.64
C ILE A 938 16.28 33.35 -1.13
N PRO A 939 15.83 32.42 -2.01
CA PRO A 939 16.74 31.47 -2.64
C PRO A 939 17.87 32.17 -3.41
N ILE A 940 19.11 31.74 -3.18
CA ILE A 940 20.29 32.17 -3.93
C ILE A 940 20.53 31.18 -5.06
N ARG A 941 20.86 31.68 -6.25
CA ARG A 941 21.12 30.87 -7.45
C ARG A 941 22.49 31.18 -8.03
N LEU A 942 23.22 30.13 -8.34
CA LEU A 942 24.45 30.19 -9.13
C LEU A 942 24.29 29.22 -10.31
N ASP A 943 24.34 29.71 -11.54
CA ASP A 943 24.18 28.91 -12.75
C ASP A 943 25.38 29.06 -13.69
N PHE A 944 25.87 27.93 -14.19
CA PHE A 944 26.94 27.84 -15.17
C PHE A 944 26.32 27.40 -16.51
N GLY A 945 26.02 28.36 -17.37
CA GLY A 945 25.35 28.14 -18.64
C GLY A 945 26.31 28.13 -19.83
N TYR A 946 26.13 27.18 -20.74
CA TYR A 946 26.76 27.10 -22.06
C TYR A 946 25.77 27.52 -23.14
N ASN A 947 26.16 28.43 -24.04
CA ASN A 947 25.35 28.86 -25.18
C ASN A 947 25.72 28.10 -26.48
N PHE A 948 24.71 27.63 -27.22
CA PHE A 948 24.95 26.95 -28.51
C PHE A 948 25.02 27.92 -29.70
N GLY A 949 24.36 29.08 -29.62
CA GLY A 949 24.38 30.12 -30.65
C GLY A 949 25.60 31.04 -30.60
N GLN A 950 25.75 31.94 -31.57
CA GLN A 950 26.63 33.12 -31.43
C GLN A 950 25.88 34.16 -30.60
N ASP A 951 26.43 34.51 -29.46
CA ASP A 951 25.99 35.64 -28.65
C ASP A 951 26.29 36.94 -29.45
N PRO A 952 25.28 37.73 -29.85
CA PRO A 952 25.48 38.89 -30.70
C PRO A 952 26.43 39.94 -30.11
N ALA A 953 26.34 40.18 -28.80
CA ALA A 953 27.19 41.13 -28.09
C ALA A 953 28.60 40.60 -27.80
N ASP A 954 28.80 39.29 -27.75
CA ASP A 954 30.09 38.69 -27.42
C ASP A 954 30.27 37.28 -28.06
N PRO A 955 30.56 37.24 -29.37
CA PRO A 955 30.49 36.04 -30.20
C PRO A 955 31.45 34.91 -29.79
N ASN A 956 32.49 35.23 -29.02
CA ASN A 956 33.54 34.31 -28.61
C ASN A 956 33.28 33.65 -27.25
N THR A 957 32.32 34.16 -26.47
CA THR A 957 32.03 33.63 -25.14
C THR A 957 30.94 32.57 -25.20
N LYS A 958 31.32 31.33 -24.90
CA LYS A 958 30.42 30.17 -24.87
C LYS A 958 29.90 29.79 -23.50
N TRP A 959 30.62 30.14 -22.44
CA TRP A 959 30.25 29.86 -21.06
C TRP A 959 30.00 31.15 -20.30
N ARG A 960 28.89 31.22 -19.55
CA ARG A 960 28.57 32.34 -18.67
C ARG A 960 28.14 31.86 -17.29
N VAL A 961 28.57 32.58 -16.27
CA VAL A 961 28.12 32.38 -14.89
C VAL A 961 27.04 33.41 -14.59
N HIS A 962 25.92 32.95 -14.06
CA HIS A 962 24.80 33.78 -13.62
C HIS A 962 24.68 33.67 -12.12
N PHE A 963 24.66 34.81 -11.44
CA PHE A 963 24.36 34.90 -10.01
C PHE A 963 23.07 35.69 -9.84
N SER A 964 22.09 35.12 -9.17
CA SER A 964 20.77 35.73 -9.05
C SER A 964 20.03 35.29 -7.79
N PHE A 965 18.95 35.99 -7.47
CA PHE A 965 18.07 35.69 -6.34
C PHE A 965 16.68 35.26 -6.85
N GLY A 966 15.94 34.46 -6.08
CA GLY A 966 14.58 33.98 -6.40
C GLY A 966 14.55 32.66 -7.17
N ASP A 967 13.40 32.32 -7.76
CA ASP A 967 13.23 31.14 -8.63
C ASP A 967 13.10 31.56 -10.12
N VAL A 968 13.51 30.69 -11.05
CA VAL A 968 13.33 30.90 -12.51
C VAL A 968 11.88 30.60 -12.91
N PHE A 969 11.28 29.65 -12.17
CA PHE A 969 9.93 29.14 -12.37
C PHE A 969 8.98 29.84 -11.40
#